data_AF-A0A401LQS9-F1
#
_entry.id   AF-A0A401LQS9-F1
#
_cell.length_a   1.000
_cell.length_b   1.000
_cell.length_c   1.000
_cell.angle_alpha   90.00
_cell.angle_beta   90.00
_cell.angle_gamma   90.00
#
_symmetry.space_group_name_H-M   'P 1'
#
loop_
_entity.id
_entity.type
_entity.pdbx_description
1 polymer ?
#
loop_
_entity_poly.entity_id
_entity_poly.type
_entity_poly.pdbx_seq_one_letter_code
_entity_poly.pdbx_strand_id
1 'polypeptide(L)'
;MKTIRIFIASSEELYDDRNVISLFIEQLNEIYESKGLQFKVVRWENLNPAYEGVRKQSEYNDKVRNSQLFIALFYHKVGMFTLEEISVAQESLKETGSPAICFYIKSLQVGEEEKEEMRLLKDRILNEMKHFIEKPYSHPDSLKLNIVLQLQRLENGNVIQAKAEEDKIMVDSICIGSLNNISFVNRNKVFRQISDTIEYLQNELIMLRNDEKDLEEDVQDLKSSGIQTERLQRKQHRLDEVRKRIADLMLRLKKQKNELNMQSKSLLNTAIQINQFSIDNQSYRLRTAIDLFEKGETEAADALLDFDEIADEAHKHISDIHLGAKLMEESIKALKVNIYQLLLKAKNLRNNRRSHDQTEQIDTIYKQVVKLISEVPDENFRAMTIYEIARSYQSWEYNAEAIKYYVKALDCYQKIALSPEGEEKLVETQIMIATIKNNWAYLLKSTNRNSSRVEDLYKDSLGIYAMLSEKFNEIYRLDLAQVLNNLAGYYQQEHRMADARLTWKEALEMYKNVSHKLNKRDWLTIASIKNNLAGIYARTHNRKKEGEMLYNSSLDIYASLLDKSNGDSFYLQEVAKIKNNLATLYVEMKRYDEAEILYSDALGLYNKMKEQEQTFNETHIAWTQCNMGYLYKKEKRYDEAACLYEKAIDIYNSYVCWDEATYLPQLAWAKACYGGLYYYTHKDKEKYEALYQEALNIYQKISVENNYIYLPDIASIQNNLAILYKRNNDLLHAYELYSRALENYRLLDEKTPGVFTRAMEVIQGNMSALK
;
A
#
# COMPACT_ATOMS: atom_id res chain seq x y z
N MET A 1 -29.16 29.83 -24.78
CA MET A 1 -30.32 29.95 -23.89
C MET A 1 -30.59 28.58 -23.29
N LYS A 2 -30.45 28.42 -21.97
CA LYS A 2 -30.72 27.17 -21.26
C LYS A 2 -32.21 27.14 -20.89
N THR A 3 -32.92 26.07 -21.26
CA THR A 3 -34.35 25.92 -20.97
C THR A 3 -34.55 24.97 -19.80
N ILE A 4 -35.22 25.43 -18.74
CA ILE A 4 -35.65 24.60 -17.61
C ILE A 4 -37.14 24.28 -17.81
N ARG A 5 -37.43 23.00 -18.10
CA ARG A 5 -38.80 22.51 -18.25
C ARG A 5 -39.34 22.07 -16.90
N ILE A 6 -40.47 22.62 -16.51
CA ILE A 6 -41.13 22.39 -15.22
C ILE A 6 -42.45 21.67 -15.49
N PHE A 7 -42.58 20.44 -15.01
CA PHE A 7 -43.81 19.67 -15.09
C PHE A 7 -44.61 19.83 -13.79
N ILE A 8 -45.88 20.20 -13.86
CA ILE A 8 -46.72 20.41 -12.67
C ILE A 8 -47.87 19.39 -12.66
N ALA A 9 -47.80 18.46 -11.71
CA ALA A 9 -48.84 17.49 -11.39
C ALA A 9 -49.65 17.98 -10.18
N SER A 10 -50.98 17.98 -10.23
CA SER A 10 -51.80 18.23 -9.04
C SER A 10 -53.26 17.83 -9.23
N SER A 11 -53.98 17.63 -8.13
CA SER A 11 -55.43 17.40 -8.10
C SER A 11 -56.22 18.61 -8.65
N GLU A 12 -57.44 18.37 -9.13
CA GLU A 12 -58.32 19.43 -9.68
C GLU A 12 -58.64 20.53 -8.66
N GLU A 13 -58.67 20.21 -7.37
CA GLU A 13 -58.94 21.16 -6.27
C GLU A 13 -57.84 22.22 -6.11
N LEU A 14 -56.68 22.04 -6.76
CA LEU A 14 -55.55 22.97 -6.75
C LEU A 14 -55.42 23.72 -8.08
N TYR A 15 -56.52 23.86 -8.83
CA TYR A 15 -56.53 24.60 -10.09
C TYR A 15 -56.01 26.04 -9.93
N ASP A 16 -56.44 26.74 -8.89
CA ASP A 16 -56.03 28.13 -8.63
C ASP A 16 -54.55 28.21 -8.26
N ASP A 17 -54.06 27.37 -7.35
CA ASP A 17 -52.64 27.32 -6.97
C ASP A 17 -51.75 26.99 -8.19
N ARG A 18 -52.17 26.06 -9.05
CA ARG A 18 -51.47 25.70 -10.29
C ARG A 18 -51.37 26.88 -11.26
N ASN A 19 -52.45 27.65 -11.42
CA ASN A 19 -52.47 28.84 -12.27
C ASN A 19 -51.58 29.94 -11.72
N VAL A 20 -51.63 30.19 -10.41
CA VAL A 20 -50.77 31.18 -9.74
C VAL A 20 -49.29 30.85 -9.95
N ILE A 21 -48.90 29.58 -9.78
CA ILE A 21 -47.52 29.15 -10.02
C ILE A 21 -47.14 29.27 -11.51
N SER A 22 -48.04 28.88 -12.41
CA SER A 22 -47.73 28.89 -13.84
C SER A 22 -47.51 30.32 -14.35
N LEU A 23 -48.39 31.25 -13.95
CA LEU A 23 -48.24 32.68 -14.25
C LEU A 23 -46.97 33.25 -13.61
N PHE A 24 -46.66 32.84 -12.38
CA PHE A 24 -45.43 33.25 -11.72
C PHE A 24 -44.17 32.79 -12.48
N ILE A 25 -44.13 31.53 -12.93
CA ILE A 25 -42.99 31.01 -13.72
C ILE A 25 -42.90 31.73 -15.08
N GLU A 26 -44.03 32.05 -15.70
CA GLU A 26 -44.08 32.85 -16.92
C GLU A 26 -43.51 34.27 -16.69
N GLN A 27 -43.85 34.92 -15.57
CA GLN A 27 -43.29 36.22 -15.19
C GLN A 27 -41.78 36.18 -15.01
N LEU A 28 -41.21 35.09 -14.46
CA LEU A 28 -39.75 34.96 -14.33
C LEU A 28 -39.02 35.06 -15.68
N ASN A 29 -39.64 34.66 -16.78
CA ASN A 29 -39.04 34.79 -18.11
C ASN A 29 -38.79 36.25 -18.53
N GLU A 30 -39.59 37.21 -18.04
CA GLU A 30 -39.42 38.64 -18.36
C GLU A 30 -38.02 39.15 -17.97
N ILE A 31 -37.44 38.59 -16.91
CA ILE A 31 -36.10 38.95 -16.44
C ILE A 31 -35.05 37.96 -16.98
N TYR A 32 -35.32 36.67 -16.86
CA TYR A 32 -34.28 35.66 -17.03
C TYR A 32 -34.00 35.27 -18.48
N GLU A 33 -34.91 35.55 -19.43
CA GLU A 33 -34.63 35.33 -20.87
C GLU A 33 -33.44 36.19 -21.32
N SER A 34 -33.39 37.45 -20.86
CA SER A 34 -32.26 38.36 -21.11
C SER A 34 -30.94 37.87 -20.49
N LYS A 35 -31.04 37.08 -19.41
CA LYS A 35 -29.91 36.43 -18.73
C LYS A 35 -29.59 35.03 -19.29
N GLY A 36 -30.24 34.64 -20.39
CA GLY A 36 -29.99 33.39 -21.10
C GLY A 36 -30.67 32.15 -20.52
N LEU A 37 -31.63 32.31 -19.60
CA LEU A 37 -32.44 31.25 -18.99
C LEU A 37 -33.91 31.36 -19.42
N GLN A 38 -34.55 30.25 -19.75
CA GLN A 38 -35.97 30.21 -20.08
C GLN A 38 -36.68 29.11 -19.30
N PHE A 39 -37.71 29.45 -18.54
CA PHE A 39 -38.56 28.49 -17.85
C PHE A 39 -39.76 28.14 -18.71
N LYS A 40 -40.02 26.85 -18.91
CA LYS A 40 -41.20 26.36 -19.65
C LYS A 40 -42.06 25.48 -18.77
N VAL A 41 -43.25 25.97 -18.44
CA VAL A 41 -44.27 25.17 -17.74
C VAL A 41 -44.93 24.22 -18.74
N VAL A 42 -44.96 22.94 -18.41
CA VAL A 42 -45.74 21.94 -19.14
C VAL A 42 -47.04 21.69 -18.38
N ARG A 43 -48.16 22.17 -18.92
CA ARG A 43 -49.51 21.93 -18.39
C ARG A 43 -50.15 20.74 -19.08
N TRP A 44 -50.95 19.99 -18.32
CA TRP A 44 -51.76 18.91 -18.88
C TRP A 44 -52.99 19.42 -19.64
N GLU A 45 -53.52 20.60 -19.30
CA GLU A 45 -54.75 21.20 -19.89
C GLU A 45 -54.53 21.79 -21.30
N ASN A 46 -53.28 22.14 -21.65
CA ASN A 46 -52.92 22.69 -22.96
C ASN A 46 -52.72 21.59 -24.03
N LEU A 47 -52.85 20.32 -23.65
CA LEU A 47 -52.74 19.19 -24.56
C LEU A 47 -54.15 18.86 -25.06
N ASN A 48 -54.39 19.18 -26.32
CA ASN A 48 -55.66 18.97 -27.01
C ASN A 48 -56.09 17.49 -26.81
N PRO A 49 -57.18 17.19 -26.09
CA PRO A 49 -57.67 15.82 -26.04
C PRO A 49 -58.03 15.44 -27.47
N ALA A 50 -57.36 14.42 -28.02
CA ALA A 50 -57.79 13.84 -29.27
C ALA A 50 -59.29 13.52 -29.14
N TYR A 51 -60.08 13.95 -30.13
CA TYR A 51 -61.49 13.60 -30.33
C TYR A 51 -61.68 12.12 -29.96
N GLU A 52 -62.19 11.85 -28.74
CA GLU A 52 -62.59 10.55 -28.13
C GLU A 52 -62.31 10.45 -26.62
N GLY A 53 -61.64 11.43 -25.99
CA GLY A 53 -61.57 11.49 -24.52
C GLY A 53 -60.66 10.45 -23.86
N VAL A 54 -59.70 9.88 -24.59
CA VAL A 54 -58.68 8.97 -24.05
C VAL A 54 -57.30 9.62 -24.09
N ARG A 55 -56.68 9.72 -22.91
CA ARG A 55 -55.33 10.25 -22.65
C ARG A 55 -54.26 9.45 -23.42
N LYS A 56 -53.39 10.09 -24.20
CA LYS A 56 -52.15 9.45 -24.72
C LYS A 56 -51.07 9.48 -23.64
N GLN A 57 -51.09 8.47 -22.76
CA GLN A 57 -50.16 8.32 -21.64
C GLN A 57 -48.67 8.47 -22.05
N SER A 58 -48.31 7.98 -23.24
CA SER A 58 -46.93 8.04 -23.75
C SER A 58 -46.41 9.46 -23.89
N GLU A 59 -47.24 10.39 -24.38
CA GLU A 59 -46.85 11.79 -24.59
C GLU A 59 -46.59 12.50 -23.25
N TYR A 60 -47.36 12.17 -22.21
CA TYR A 60 -47.17 12.71 -20.85
C TYR A 60 -45.90 12.16 -20.18
N ASN A 61 -45.67 10.86 -20.28
CA ASN A 61 -44.47 10.24 -19.74
C ASN A 61 -43.21 10.85 -20.35
N ASP A 62 -43.23 11.13 -21.66
CA ASP A 62 -42.12 11.80 -22.35
C ASP A 62 -41.93 13.24 -21.86
N LYS A 63 -43.00 13.98 -21.55
CA LYS A 63 -42.88 15.33 -20.97
C LYS A 63 -42.29 15.30 -19.56
N VAL A 64 -42.68 14.33 -18.74
CA VAL A 64 -42.13 14.14 -17.38
C VAL A 64 -40.63 13.82 -17.46
N ARG A 65 -40.23 12.85 -18.30
CA ARG A 65 -38.80 12.48 -18.50
C ARG A 65 -37.94 13.61 -19.04
N ASN A 66 -38.52 14.47 -19.89
CA ASN A 66 -37.80 15.61 -20.47
C ASN A 66 -37.82 16.88 -19.59
N SER A 67 -38.45 16.83 -18.40
CA SER A 67 -38.46 17.93 -17.45
C SER A 67 -37.16 17.99 -16.65
N GLN A 68 -36.76 19.19 -16.22
CA GLN A 68 -35.64 19.38 -15.29
C GLN A 68 -36.15 19.47 -13.84
N LEU A 69 -37.40 19.90 -13.66
CA LEU A 69 -38.09 19.98 -12.38
C LEU A 69 -39.50 19.39 -12.51
N PHE A 70 -39.84 18.50 -11.59
CA PHE A 70 -41.16 17.90 -11.44
C PHE A 70 -41.75 18.39 -10.12
N ILE A 71 -42.90 19.06 -10.20
CA ILE A 71 -43.63 19.62 -9.06
C ILE A 71 -44.94 18.85 -8.92
N ALA A 72 -45.17 18.24 -7.77
CA ALA A 72 -46.45 17.63 -7.44
C ALA A 72 -47.12 18.37 -6.28
N LEU A 73 -48.31 18.92 -6.51
CA LEU A 73 -49.11 19.63 -5.50
C LEU A 73 -50.27 18.74 -5.00
N PHE A 74 -50.50 18.75 -3.69
CA PHE A 74 -51.56 17.99 -3.03
C PHE A 74 -52.32 18.81 -2.01
N TYR A 75 -53.58 18.45 -1.76
CA TYR A 75 -54.40 19.04 -0.70
C TYR A 75 -55.16 17.96 0.07
N HIS A 76 -56.42 17.67 -0.27
CA HIS A 76 -57.21 16.65 0.42
C HIS A 76 -57.03 15.25 -0.18
N LYS A 77 -56.78 15.17 -1.50
CA LYS A 77 -56.75 13.92 -2.26
C LYS A 77 -55.58 13.86 -3.24
N VAL A 78 -55.28 12.65 -3.69
CA VAL A 78 -54.32 12.42 -4.77
C VAL A 78 -55.05 12.56 -6.11
N GLY A 79 -54.44 13.26 -7.07
CA GLY A 79 -55.02 13.38 -8.41
C GLY A 79 -55.06 12.02 -9.12
N MET A 80 -56.10 11.79 -9.93
CA MET A 80 -56.37 10.51 -10.62
C MET A 80 -55.16 9.95 -11.39
N PHE A 81 -54.29 10.83 -11.87
CA PHE A 81 -53.13 10.49 -12.69
C PHE A 81 -51.77 10.87 -12.06
N THR A 82 -51.79 11.50 -10.88
CA THR A 82 -50.59 12.08 -10.24
C THR A 82 -49.62 11.00 -9.77
N LEU A 83 -50.11 9.84 -9.30
CA LEU A 83 -49.26 8.72 -8.87
C LEU A 83 -48.43 8.12 -10.03
N GLU A 84 -49.03 8.04 -11.21
CA GLU A 84 -48.35 7.54 -12.40
C GLU A 84 -47.24 8.49 -12.83
N GLU A 85 -47.53 9.79 -12.84
CA GLU A 85 -46.57 10.85 -13.18
C GLU A 85 -45.37 10.86 -12.21
N ILE A 86 -45.63 10.65 -10.91
CA ILE A 86 -44.59 10.50 -9.89
C ILE A 86 -43.73 9.27 -10.17
N SER A 87 -44.36 8.15 -10.48
CA SER A 87 -43.64 6.90 -10.75
C SER A 87 -42.70 7.04 -11.96
N VAL A 88 -43.16 7.73 -13.01
CA VAL A 88 -42.34 8.02 -14.20
C VAL A 88 -41.19 8.97 -13.87
N ALA A 89 -41.45 10.03 -13.08
CA ALA A 89 -40.41 10.96 -12.65
C ALA A 89 -39.31 10.26 -11.84
N GLN A 90 -39.70 9.32 -10.96
CA GLN A 90 -38.76 8.54 -10.14
C GLN A 90 -37.90 7.58 -10.95
N GLU A 91 -38.51 6.87 -11.90
CA GLU A 91 -37.77 6.00 -12.82
C GLU A 91 -36.74 6.81 -13.60
N SER A 92 -37.18 7.93 -14.19
CA SER A 92 -36.30 8.86 -14.91
C SER A 92 -35.15 9.41 -14.05
N LEU A 93 -35.44 9.77 -12.80
CA LEU A 93 -34.42 10.29 -11.86
C LEU A 93 -33.37 9.23 -11.53
N LYS A 94 -33.76 7.97 -11.35
CA LYS A 94 -32.83 6.86 -11.11
C LYS A 94 -31.95 6.56 -12.33
N GLU A 95 -32.50 6.67 -13.53
CA GLU A 95 -31.79 6.36 -14.77
C GLU A 95 -30.87 7.49 -15.24
N THR A 96 -31.34 8.74 -15.14
CA THR A 96 -30.71 9.89 -15.81
C THR A 96 -30.26 10.99 -14.85
N GLY A 97 -30.64 10.93 -13.58
CA GLY A 97 -30.42 12.00 -12.61
C GLY A 97 -31.39 13.20 -12.76
N SER A 98 -32.44 13.10 -13.59
CA SER A 98 -33.43 14.16 -13.85
C SER A 98 -34.83 13.56 -14.08
N PRO A 99 -35.93 14.25 -13.73
CA PRO A 99 -36.04 15.59 -13.12
C PRO A 99 -35.78 15.60 -11.60
N ALA A 100 -35.44 16.78 -11.06
CA ALA A 100 -35.56 16.99 -9.62
C ALA A 100 -37.05 16.94 -9.22
N ILE A 101 -37.39 16.18 -8.17
CA ILE A 101 -38.79 15.92 -7.78
C ILE A 101 -39.10 16.67 -6.48
N CYS A 102 -40.12 17.53 -6.50
CA CYS A 102 -40.58 18.29 -5.33
C CYS A 102 -42.06 18.01 -5.07
N PHE A 103 -42.38 17.61 -3.85
CA PHE A 103 -43.75 17.42 -3.38
C PHE A 103 -44.18 18.59 -2.49
N TYR A 104 -45.29 19.25 -2.82
CA TYR A 104 -45.86 20.34 -2.04
C TYR A 104 -47.26 19.97 -1.58
N ILE A 105 -47.51 20.10 -0.28
CA ILE A 105 -48.80 19.80 0.32
C ILE A 105 -49.43 21.13 0.73
N LYS A 106 -50.71 21.35 0.54
CA LYS A 106 -51.42 22.54 1.04
C LYS A 106 -51.87 22.27 2.47
N SER A 107 -51.72 23.25 3.36
CA SER A 107 -52.16 23.14 4.76
C SER A 107 -53.68 23.00 4.84
N LEU A 108 -54.16 22.00 5.59
CA LEU A 108 -55.58 21.84 5.91
C LEU A 108 -56.07 23.02 6.76
N GLN A 109 -57.26 23.52 6.46
CA GLN A 109 -57.95 24.47 7.30
C GLN A 109 -58.59 23.79 8.50
N VAL A 110 -58.96 24.60 9.51
CA VAL A 110 -59.57 24.09 10.73
C VAL A 110 -60.88 23.37 10.41
N GLY A 111 -60.94 22.07 10.71
CA GLY A 111 -62.10 21.22 10.47
C GLY A 111 -62.07 20.44 9.14
N GLU A 112 -61.02 20.60 8.33
CA GLU A 112 -60.81 19.77 7.14
C GLU A 112 -60.06 18.47 7.49
N GLU A 113 -60.44 17.38 6.82
CA GLU A 113 -59.78 16.08 6.96
C GLU A 113 -59.18 15.64 5.62
N GLU A 114 -57.99 15.04 5.68
CA GLU A 114 -57.36 14.43 4.50
C GLU A 114 -57.95 13.06 4.18
N LYS A 115 -57.97 12.69 2.89
CA LYS A 115 -58.39 11.35 2.49
C LYS A 115 -57.30 10.31 2.77
N GLU A 116 -57.71 9.07 2.98
CA GLU A 116 -56.83 7.94 3.26
C GLU A 116 -55.72 7.75 2.21
N GLU A 117 -56.04 7.94 0.93
CA GLU A 117 -55.08 7.90 -0.18
C GLU A 117 -53.94 8.91 -0.02
N MET A 118 -54.25 10.10 0.52
CA MET A 118 -53.26 11.14 0.77
C MET A 118 -52.34 10.78 1.93
N ARG A 119 -52.90 10.18 2.99
CA ARG A 119 -52.15 9.69 4.14
C ARG A 119 -51.17 8.58 3.77
N LEU A 120 -51.63 7.60 2.98
CA LEU A 120 -50.79 6.52 2.45
C LEU A 120 -49.67 7.06 1.56
N LEU A 121 -49.95 8.07 0.73
CA LEU A 121 -48.93 8.71 -0.09
C LEU A 121 -47.87 9.41 0.77
N LYS A 122 -48.25 10.15 1.82
CA LYS A 122 -47.30 10.79 2.74
C LYS A 122 -46.35 9.76 3.38
N ASP A 123 -46.89 8.65 3.86
CA ASP A 123 -46.10 7.56 4.46
C ASP A 123 -45.14 6.93 3.43
N ARG A 124 -45.64 6.72 2.21
CA ARG A 124 -44.84 6.19 1.10
C ARG A 124 -43.70 7.14 0.73
N ILE A 125 -43.96 8.43 0.61
CA ILE A 125 -42.91 9.40 0.30
C ILE A 125 -41.89 9.45 1.44
N LEU A 126 -42.33 9.45 2.72
CA LEU A 126 -41.42 9.54 3.87
C LEU A 126 -40.50 8.31 4.03
N ASN A 127 -41.03 7.12 3.76
CA ASN A 127 -40.33 5.85 4.05
C ASN A 127 -39.60 5.26 2.84
N GLU A 128 -40.17 5.39 1.63
CA GLU A 128 -39.64 4.74 0.43
C GLU A 128 -38.88 5.73 -0.48
N MET A 129 -39.32 6.99 -0.48
CA MET A 129 -38.82 8.00 -1.41
C MET A 129 -37.89 8.93 -0.64
N LYS A 130 -36.59 8.67 -0.66
CA LYS A 130 -35.54 9.55 -0.09
C LYS A 130 -35.41 10.88 -0.87
N HIS A 131 -36.52 11.49 -1.26
CA HIS A 131 -36.65 12.65 -2.14
C HIS A 131 -37.56 13.71 -1.51
N PHE A 132 -37.45 14.94 -2.02
CA PHE A 132 -37.90 16.17 -1.37
C PHE A 132 -39.41 16.24 -1.11
N ILE A 133 -39.84 15.97 0.13
CA ILE A 133 -41.12 16.47 0.64
C ILE A 133 -40.88 17.89 1.13
N GLU A 134 -41.49 18.86 0.46
CA GLU A 134 -41.69 20.17 1.05
C GLU A 134 -42.92 20.16 1.96
N LYS A 135 -42.81 20.87 3.08
CA LYS A 135 -43.85 20.92 4.10
C LYS A 135 -45.11 21.65 3.63
N PRO A 136 -46.22 21.53 4.38
CA PRO A 136 -47.47 22.14 3.99
C PRO A 136 -47.34 23.66 3.79
N TYR A 137 -47.74 24.18 2.64
CA TYR A 137 -47.83 25.62 2.41
C TYR A 137 -49.23 26.13 2.73
N SER A 138 -49.32 27.30 3.37
CA SER A 138 -50.58 27.94 3.75
C SER A 138 -51.06 29.01 2.76
N HIS A 139 -50.14 29.56 1.95
CA HIS A 139 -50.43 30.63 0.99
C HIS A 139 -49.58 30.46 -0.29
N PRO A 140 -50.08 30.87 -1.48
CA PRO A 140 -49.33 30.77 -2.73
C PRO A 140 -47.97 31.49 -2.72
N ASP A 141 -47.81 32.54 -1.93
CA ASP A 141 -46.53 33.27 -1.83
C ASP A 141 -45.42 32.44 -1.19
N SER A 142 -45.74 31.60 -0.20
CA SER A 142 -44.79 30.61 0.35
C SER A 142 -44.38 29.59 -0.71
N LEU A 143 -45.35 29.13 -1.50
CA LEU A 143 -45.11 28.18 -2.59
C LEU A 143 -44.22 28.78 -3.68
N LYS A 144 -44.44 30.04 -4.07
CA LYS A 144 -43.56 30.75 -5.03
C LYS A 144 -42.14 30.90 -4.48
N LEU A 145 -41.98 31.28 -3.21
CA LEU A 145 -40.67 31.40 -2.58
C LEU A 145 -39.93 30.06 -2.60
N ASN A 146 -40.61 28.96 -2.27
CA ASN A 146 -39.99 27.64 -2.30
C ASN A 146 -39.59 27.21 -3.73
N ILE A 147 -40.43 27.46 -4.72
CA ILE A 147 -40.09 27.18 -6.13
C ILE A 147 -38.86 27.97 -6.56
N VAL A 148 -38.73 29.24 -6.15
CA VAL A 148 -37.53 30.05 -6.40
C VAL A 148 -36.27 29.40 -5.82
N LEU A 149 -36.35 28.84 -4.62
CA LEU A 149 -35.24 28.15 -3.98
C LEU A 149 -34.85 26.85 -4.71
N GLN A 150 -35.83 26.11 -5.24
CA GLN A 150 -35.53 24.91 -6.05
C GLN A 150 -34.89 25.28 -7.39
N LEU A 151 -35.39 26.32 -8.06
CA LEU A 151 -34.78 26.84 -9.29
C LEU A 151 -33.37 27.37 -9.05
N GLN A 152 -33.13 28.04 -7.92
CA GLN A 152 -31.80 28.49 -7.52
C GLN A 152 -30.81 27.32 -7.40
N ARG A 153 -31.24 26.15 -6.90
CA ARG A 153 -30.37 24.96 -6.80
C ARG A 153 -30.04 24.35 -8.15
N LEU A 154 -31.01 24.25 -9.05
CA LEU A 154 -30.78 23.78 -10.42
C LEU A 154 -29.76 24.65 -11.19
N GLU A 155 -29.59 25.90 -10.76
CA GLU A 155 -28.65 26.87 -11.32
C GLU A 155 -27.45 27.18 -10.40
N ASN A 156 -27.10 26.30 -9.45
CA ASN A 156 -25.95 26.43 -8.55
C ASN A 156 -25.88 27.77 -7.77
N GLY A 157 -27.02 28.31 -7.33
CA GLY A 157 -27.08 29.39 -6.34
C GLY A 157 -26.95 30.82 -6.87
N ASN A 158 -26.30 31.01 -8.02
CA ASN A 158 -25.80 32.32 -8.44
C ASN A 158 -26.76 33.14 -9.31
N VAL A 159 -27.80 32.53 -9.88
CA VAL A 159 -28.61 33.19 -10.91
C VAL A 159 -29.94 33.74 -10.38
N ILE A 160 -30.58 33.03 -9.45
CA ILE A 160 -31.92 33.38 -8.93
C ILE A 160 -31.80 33.61 -7.44
N GLN A 161 -32.12 34.83 -6.98
CA GLN A 161 -32.03 35.20 -5.56
C GLN A 161 -33.26 35.99 -5.12
N ALA A 162 -33.93 35.49 -4.08
CA ALA A 162 -34.97 36.23 -3.39
C ALA A 162 -34.34 37.28 -2.45
N LYS A 163 -34.89 38.49 -2.45
CA LYS A 163 -34.52 39.60 -1.56
C LYS A 163 -35.77 40.18 -0.94
N ALA A 164 -35.66 40.71 0.26
CA ALA A 164 -36.74 41.45 0.89
C ALA A 164 -36.57 42.95 0.63
N GLU A 165 -37.66 43.60 0.22
CA GLU A 165 -37.78 45.06 0.13
C GLU A 165 -39.06 45.50 0.83
N GLU A 166 -38.92 46.11 2.01
CA GLU A 166 -40.06 46.35 2.92
C GLU A 166 -40.79 45.02 3.19
N ASP A 167 -42.10 44.95 2.99
CA ASP A 167 -42.90 43.73 3.16
C ASP A 167 -42.90 42.83 1.92
N LYS A 168 -42.20 43.18 0.84
CA LYS A 168 -42.23 42.45 -0.43
C LYS A 168 -41.07 41.49 -0.58
N ILE A 169 -41.36 40.34 -1.18
CA ILE A 169 -40.36 39.36 -1.61
C ILE A 169 -40.10 39.63 -3.09
N MET A 170 -38.87 40.03 -3.40
CA MET A 170 -38.41 40.43 -4.72
C MET A 170 -37.46 39.37 -5.29
N VAL A 171 -37.62 39.02 -6.56
CA VAL A 171 -36.62 38.29 -7.35
C VAL A 171 -36.18 39.21 -8.47
N ASP A 172 -34.95 39.71 -8.38
CA ASP A 172 -34.47 40.83 -9.19
C ASP A 172 -35.46 42.02 -9.12
N SER A 173 -36.22 42.30 -10.18
CA SER A 173 -37.20 43.40 -10.24
C SER A 173 -38.66 42.95 -10.13
N ILE A 174 -38.94 41.65 -10.03
CA ILE A 174 -40.31 41.13 -9.89
C ILE A 174 -40.65 40.93 -8.42
N CYS A 175 -41.82 41.45 -8.00
CA CYS A 175 -42.42 41.12 -6.71
C CYS A 175 -43.12 39.77 -6.81
N ILE A 176 -42.61 38.75 -6.12
CA ILE A 176 -43.15 37.39 -6.16
C ILE A 176 -44.23 37.17 -5.09
N GLY A 177 -44.24 37.97 -4.02
CA GLY A 177 -45.18 37.84 -2.92
C GLY A 177 -44.91 38.82 -1.78
N SER A 178 -45.71 38.75 -0.73
CA SER A 178 -45.50 39.52 0.50
C SER A 178 -45.02 38.63 1.64
N LEU A 179 -44.08 39.13 2.43
CA LEU A 179 -43.67 38.56 3.70
C LEU A 179 -44.83 38.44 4.69
N ASN A 180 -45.85 39.30 4.59
CA ASN A 180 -47.09 39.18 5.37
C ASN A 180 -47.85 37.86 5.11
N ASN A 181 -47.59 37.22 3.98
CA ASN A 181 -48.22 35.96 3.60
C ASN A 181 -47.37 34.73 3.93
N ILE A 182 -46.19 34.91 4.52
CA ILE A 182 -45.35 33.81 5.01
C ILE A 182 -45.68 33.58 6.48
N SER A 183 -46.15 32.38 6.84
CA SER A 183 -46.73 32.06 8.16
C SER A 183 -45.87 32.50 9.35
N PHE A 184 -44.58 32.15 9.35
CA PHE A 184 -43.67 32.48 10.46
C PHE A 184 -43.33 33.98 10.51
N VAL A 185 -43.34 34.67 9.37
CA VAL A 185 -43.04 36.10 9.27
C VAL A 185 -44.24 36.92 9.73
N ASN A 186 -45.43 36.58 9.23
CA ASN A 186 -46.67 37.25 9.63
C ASN A 186 -46.80 37.25 11.14
N ARG A 187 -46.49 36.16 11.84
CA ARG A 187 -46.63 36.07 13.31
C ARG A 187 -45.48 36.68 14.10
N ASN A 188 -44.45 37.22 13.44
CA ASN A 188 -43.36 37.90 14.12
C ASN A 188 -43.85 39.23 14.74
N LYS A 189 -43.87 39.30 16.08
CA LYS A 189 -44.41 40.45 16.84
C LYS A 189 -43.76 41.78 16.45
N VAL A 190 -42.43 41.79 16.25
CA VAL A 190 -41.65 42.99 15.89
C VAL A 190 -42.00 43.45 14.48
N PHE A 191 -42.04 42.52 13.52
CA PHE A 191 -42.41 42.81 12.13
C PHE A 191 -43.83 43.39 12.00
N ARG A 192 -44.81 42.85 12.74
CA ARG A 192 -46.17 43.42 12.80
C ARG A 192 -46.19 44.81 13.38
N GLN A 193 -45.56 45.02 14.54
CA GLN A 193 -45.54 46.33 15.20
C GLN A 193 -44.95 47.43 14.30
N ILE A 194 -43.87 47.13 13.58
CA ILE A 194 -43.26 48.06 12.63
C ILE A 194 -44.21 48.32 11.46
N SER A 195 -44.85 47.28 10.92
CA SER A 195 -45.81 47.39 9.81
C SER A 195 -47.03 48.24 10.18
N ASP A 196 -47.64 47.98 11.34
CA ASP A 196 -48.78 48.75 11.86
C ASP A 196 -48.40 50.22 12.09
N THR A 197 -47.19 50.47 12.59
CA THR A 197 -46.67 51.83 12.80
C THR A 197 -46.49 52.56 11.47
N ILE A 198 -45.97 51.89 10.43
CA ILE A 198 -45.82 52.45 9.09
C ILE A 198 -47.18 52.82 8.51
N GLU A 199 -48.18 51.94 8.61
CA GLU A 199 -49.54 52.19 8.13
C GLU A 199 -50.17 53.40 8.83
N TYR A 200 -50.05 53.48 10.16
CA TYR A 200 -50.50 54.63 10.93
C TYR A 200 -49.85 55.95 10.46
N LEU A 201 -48.52 55.96 10.29
CA LEU A 201 -47.77 57.14 9.84
C LEU A 201 -48.14 57.55 8.41
N GLN A 202 -48.40 56.58 7.52
CA GLN A 202 -48.85 56.85 6.15
C GLN A 202 -50.25 57.48 6.12
N ASN A 203 -51.18 56.96 6.91
CA ASN A 203 -52.53 57.51 7.02
C ASN A 203 -52.51 58.94 7.61
N GLU A 204 -51.70 59.20 8.64
CA GLU A 204 -51.53 60.56 9.20
C GLU A 204 -50.91 61.52 8.16
N LEU A 205 -49.97 61.04 7.34
CA LEU A 205 -49.35 61.83 6.28
C LEU A 205 -50.35 62.20 5.16
N ILE A 206 -51.24 61.28 4.76
CA ILE A 206 -52.28 61.55 3.76
C ILE A 206 -53.23 62.65 4.26
N MET A 207 -53.68 62.54 5.51
CA MET A 207 -54.57 63.54 6.12
C MET A 207 -53.91 64.93 6.15
N LEU A 208 -52.66 65.01 6.59
CA LEU A 208 -51.94 66.29 6.66
C LEU A 208 -51.61 66.88 5.28
N ARG A 209 -51.42 66.06 4.24
CA ARG A 209 -51.22 66.54 2.86
C ARG A 209 -52.49 67.12 2.26
N ASN A 210 -53.65 66.56 2.59
CA ASN A 210 -54.93 67.16 2.21
C ASN A 210 -55.12 68.51 2.92
N ASP A 211 -54.85 68.56 4.23
CA ASP A 211 -54.87 69.82 5.01
C ASP A 211 -53.88 70.86 4.45
N GLU A 212 -52.68 70.43 4.05
CA GLU A 212 -51.68 71.30 3.40
C GLU A 212 -52.22 71.88 2.10
N LYS A 213 -52.79 71.04 1.24
CA LYS A 213 -53.35 71.46 -0.04
C LYS A 213 -54.50 72.46 0.15
N ASP A 214 -55.43 72.19 1.06
CA ASP A 214 -56.53 73.09 1.38
C ASP A 214 -56.02 74.44 1.94
N LEU A 215 -54.99 74.41 2.79
CA LEU A 215 -54.36 75.62 3.33
C LEU A 215 -53.54 76.39 2.28
N GLU A 216 -52.92 75.72 1.32
CA GLU A 216 -52.20 76.33 0.20
C GLU A 216 -53.17 77.08 -0.73
N GLU A 217 -54.29 76.45 -1.08
CA GLU A 217 -55.37 77.06 -1.86
C GLU A 217 -55.91 78.31 -1.14
N ASP A 218 -56.26 78.19 0.15
CA ASP A 218 -56.70 79.32 0.99
C ASP A 218 -55.69 80.48 1.02
N VAL A 219 -54.39 80.18 1.16
CA VAL A 219 -53.32 81.19 1.22
C VAL A 219 -53.10 81.85 -0.15
N GLN A 220 -53.21 81.10 -1.24
CA GLN A 220 -53.08 81.61 -2.61
C GLN A 220 -54.24 82.55 -2.96
N ASP A 221 -55.47 82.16 -2.61
CA ASP A 221 -56.66 83.00 -2.77
C ASP A 221 -56.53 84.33 -2.01
N LEU A 222 -56.13 84.27 -0.73
CA LEU A 222 -55.93 85.47 0.10
C LEU A 222 -54.77 86.37 -0.39
N LYS A 223 -53.73 85.81 -1.02
CA LYS A 223 -52.65 86.58 -1.65
C LYS A 223 -53.13 87.29 -2.92
N SER A 224 -53.95 86.62 -3.74
CA SER A 224 -54.47 87.16 -4.99
C SER A 224 -55.48 88.30 -4.80
N SER A 225 -56.20 88.32 -3.66
CA SER A 225 -57.17 89.36 -3.32
C SER A 225 -56.55 90.68 -2.82
N GLY A 226 -55.23 90.78 -2.68
CA GLY A 226 -54.52 92.02 -2.33
C GLY A 226 -54.65 92.49 -0.87
N ILE A 227 -55.13 91.63 0.04
CA ILE A 227 -55.41 91.99 1.43
C ILE A 227 -54.26 91.56 2.35
N GLN A 228 -53.39 92.49 2.77
CA GLN A 228 -52.42 92.24 3.86
C GLN A 228 -53.13 92.34 5.23
N THR A 229 -53.61 91.21 5.73
CA THR A 229 -54.30 91.10 7.03
C THR A 229 -53.68 90.04 7.93
N GLU A 230 -53.91 90.18 9.23
CA GLU A 230 -53.59 89.20 10.29
C GLU A 230 -54.09 87.78 9.96
N ARG A 231 -55.19 87.65 9.21
CA ARG A 231 -55.77 86.38 8.75
C ARG A 231 -54.83 85.61 7.80
N LEU A 232 -54.16 86.30 6.88
CA LEU A 232 -53.16 85.70 5.97
C LEU A 232 -51.94 85.21 6.77
N GLN A 233 -51.46 85.99 7.74
CA GLN A 233 -50.34 85.60 8.61
C GLN A 233 -50.68 84.35 9.45
N ARG A 234 -51.89 84.27 10.02
CA ARG A 234 -52.34 83.09 10.79
C ARG A 234 -52.44 81.82 9.92
N LYS A 235 -52.97 81.93 8.69
CA LYS A 235 -53.06 80.80 7.75
C LYS A 235 -51.70 80.35 7.24
N GLN A 236 -50.80 81.29 6.92
CA GLN A 236 -49.41 80.99 6.53
C GLN A 236 -48.64 80.30 7.68
N HIS A 237 -48.81 80.77 8.92
CA HIS A 237 -48.20 80.13 10.09
C HIS A 237 -48.70 78.69 10.29
N ARG A 238 -50.02 78.46 10.18
CA ARG A 238 -50.59 77.10 10.25
C ARG A 238 -50.09 76.21 9.11
N LEU A 239 -49.96 76.72 7.89
CA LEU A 239 -49.38 76.00 6.76
C LEU A 239 -47.92 75.60 7.03
N ASP A 240 -47.12 76.51 7.60
CA ASP A 240 -45.72 76.21 7.97
C ASP A 240 -45.64 75.17 9.11
N GLU A 241 -46.57 75.18 10.07
CA GLU A 241 -46.68 74.14 11.10
C GLU A 241 -47.06 72.76 10.52
N VAL A 242 -48.03 72.72 9.60
CA VAL A 242 -48.42 71.47 8.90
C VAL A 242 -47.23 70.94 8.10
N ARG A 243 -46.53 71.79 7.34
CA ARG A 243 -45.31 71.43 6.59
C ARG A 243 -44.21 70.88 7.50
N LYS A 244 -43.99 71.49 8.66
CA LYS A 244 -43.02 71.02 9.65
C LYS A 244 -43.41 69.64 10.20
N ARG A 245 -44.71 69.41 10.47
CA ARG A 245 -45.22 68.11 10.93
C ARG A 245 -45.12 67.04 9.84
N ILE A 246 -45.41 67.38 8.58
CA ILE A 246 -45.19 66.51 7.42
C ILE A 246 -43.72 66.11 7.32
N ALA A 247 -42.79 67.06 7.45
CA ALA A 247 -41.35 66.78 7.41
C ALA A 247 -40.88 65.84 8.53
N ASP A 248 -41.37 66.02 9.78
CA ASP A 248 -41.06 65.13 10.91
C ASP A 248 -41.64 63.72 10.70
N LEU A 249 -42.89 63.62 10.25
CA LEU A 249 -43.53 62.34 9.93
C LEU A 249 -42.80 61.61 8.79
N MET A 250 -42.37 62.32 7.74
CA MET A 250 -41.58 61.73 6.66
C MET A 250 -40.24 61.16 7.17
N LEU A 251 -39.58 61.83 8.13
CA LEU A 251 -38.35 61.32 8.75
C LEU A 251 -38.61 60.07 9.59
N ARG A 252 -39.68 60.07 10.42
CA ARG A 252 -40.09 58.90 11.22
C ARG A 252 -40.46 57.71 10.33
N LEU A 253 -41.22 57.96 9.27
CA LEU A 253 -41.61 56.96 8.28
C LEU A 253 -40.37 56.36 7.59
N LYS A 254 -39.39 57.18 7.21
CA LYS A 254 -38.12 56.71 6.63
C LYS A 254 -37.35 55.82 7.61
N LYS A 255 -37.32 56.17 8.90
CA LYS A 255 -36.67 55.35 9.93
C LYS A 255 -37.35 53.99 10.08
N GLN A 256 -38.69 53.98 10.20
CA GLN A 256 -39.47 52.76 10.33
C GLN A 256 -39.35 51.86 9.09
N LYS A 257 -39.36 52.43 7.87
CA LYS A 257 -39.12 51.67 6.62
C LYS A 257 -37.73 51.03 6.57
N ASN A 258 -36.70 51.72 7.04
CA ASN A 258 -35.35 51.14 7.13
C ASN A 258 -35.28 49.98 8.12
N GLU A 259 -35.96 50.11 9.26
CA GLU A 259 -36.04 49.07 10.29
C GLU A 259 -36.82 47.85 9.78
N LEU A 260 -37.96 48.08 9.11
CA LEU A 260 -38.73 47.05 8.42
C LEU A 260 -37.85 46.31 7.40
N ASN A 261 -37.08 47.03 6.59
CA ASN A 261 -36.23 46.42 5.57
C ASN A 261 -35.11 45.55 6.17
N MET A 262 -34.51 45.98 7.29
CA MET A 262 -33.53 45.16 8.02
C MET A 262 -34.17 43.89 8.58
N GLN A 263 -35.33 44.03 9.23
CA GLN A 263 -36.05 42.90 9.81
C GLN A 263 -36.52 41.91 8.73
N SER A 264 -37.01 42.43 7.61
CA SER A 264 -37.52 41.66 6.48
C SER A 264 -36.43 40.83 5.80
N LYS A 265 -35.22 41.39 5.66
CA LYS A 265 -34.05 40.65 5.16
C LYS A 265 -33.65 39.52 6.10
N SER A 266 -33.62 39.79 7.41
CA SER A 266 -33.30 38.78 8.43
C SER A 266 -34.30 37.62 8.38
N LEU A 267 -35.60 37.95 8.40
CA LEU A 267 -36.67 36.95 8.37
C LEU A 267 -36.66 36.14 7.08
N LEU A 268 -36.50 36.77 5.91
CA LEU A 268 -36.38 36.05 4.65
C LEU A 268 -35.18 35.09 4.66
N ASN A 269 -34.01 35.52 5.17
CA ASN A 269 -32.86 34.64 5.29
C ASN A 269 -33.13 33.42 6.19
N THR A 270 -33.82 33.63 7.31
CA THR A 270 -34.26 32.52 8.18
C THR A 270 -35.20 31.57 7.44
N ALA A 271 -36.15 32.08 6.65
CA ALA A 271 -37.02 31.25 5.80
C ALA A 271 -36.21 30.36 4.85
N ILE A 272 -35.19 30.95 4.23
CA ILE A 272 -34.32 30.27 3.27
C ILE A 272 -33.50 29.17 3.98
N GLN A 273 -32.96 29.46 5.17
CA GLN A 273 -32.19 28.49 5.95
C GLN A 273 -33.05 27.32 6.45
N ILE A 274 -34.26 27.59 6.95
CA ILE A 274 -35.23 26.56 7.34
C ILE A 274 -35.51 25.60 6.16
N ASN A 275 -35.70 26.17 4.96
CA ASN A 275 -35.86 25.40 3.73
C ASN A 275 -34.60 24.63 3.31
N GLN A 276 -33.39 25.09 3.65
CA GLN A 276 -32.14 24.37 3.35
C GLN A 276 -31.89 23.20 4.32
N PHE A 277 -32.16 23.36 5.61
CA PHE A 277 -32.00 22.30 6.61
C PHE A 277 -32.97 21.13 6.41
N SER A 278 -34.02 21.32 5.61
CA SER A 278 -35.06 20.31 5.31
C SER A 278 -34.59 19.14 4.41
N ILE A 279 -33.33 19.13 3.96
CA ILE A 279 -32.85 18.21 2.91
C ILE A 279 -32.06 17.01 3.44
N ASP A 280 -31.31 17.15 4.53
CA ASP A 280 -30.43 16.08 5.01
C ASP A 280 -30.97 15.44 6.29
N ASN A 281 -31.10 14.11 6.23
CA ASN A 281 -31.48 13.14 7.28
C ASN A 281 -31.78 13.75 8.66
N GLN A 282 -33.02 14.22 8.84
CA GLN A 282 -33.34 15.00 10.03
C GLN A 282 -33.63 14.14 11.27
N SER A 283 -33.02 14.55 12.39
CA SER A 283 -33.51 14.23 13.74
C SER A 283 -35.00 14.60 13.87
N TYR A 284 -35.75 13.80 14.61
CA TYR A 284 -37.15 14.06 14.93
C TYR A 284 -37.37 15.47 15.52
N ARG A 285 -36.41 15.97 16.32
CA ARG A 285 -36.44 17.32 16.92
C ARG A 285 -36.43 18.41 15.84
N LEU A 286 -35.51 18.33 14.89
CA LEU A 286 -35.42 19.29 13.77
C LEU A 286 -36.66 19.24 12.87
N ARG A 287 -37.18 18.04 12.58
CA ARG A 287 -38.44 17.87 11.81
C ARG A 287 -39.60 18.59 12.48
N THR A 288 -39.75 18.40 13.78
CA THR A 288 -40.90 18.94 14.51
C THR A 288 -40.79 20.45 14.68
N ALA A 289 -39.60 20.99 14.93
CA ALA A 289 -39.39 22.44 15.05
C ALA A 289 -39.75 23.19 13.77
N ILE A 290 -39.36 22.67 12.60
CA ILE A 290 -39.70 23.25 11.30
C ILE A 290 -41.24 23.24 11.07
N ASP A 291 -41.96 22.22 11.57
CA ASP A 291 -43.43 22.13 11.40
C ASP A 291 -44.14 23.18 12.24
N LEU A 292 -43.65 23.40 13.46
CA LEU A 292 -44.10 24.45 14.35
C LEU A 292 -43.83 25.84 13.75
N PHE A 293 -42.67 26.07 13.11
CA PHE A 293 -42.40 27.32 12.38
C PHE A 293 -43.42 27.58 11.26
N GLU A 294 -43.73 26.58 10.43
CA GLU A 294 -44.71 26.71 9.33
C GLU A 294 -46.14 26.91 9.83
N LYS A 295 -46.52 26.23 10.92
CA LYS A 295 -47.78 26.49 11.62
C LYS A 295 -47.82 27.84 12.32
N GLY A 296 -46.69 28.55 12.39
CA GLY A 296 -46.53 29.84 13.03
C GLY A 296 -46.50 29.78 14.56
N GLU A 297 -46.15 28.63 15.12
CA GLU A 297 -45.98 28.34 16.55
C GLU A 297 -44.50 28.52 16.95
N THR A 298 -43.96 29.72 16.76
CA THR A 298 -42.52 30.00 16.90
C THR A 298 -41.99 29.76 18.33
N GLU A 299 -42.80 30.03 19.35
CA GLU A 299 -42.43 29.82 20.75
C GLU A 299 -42.32 28.33 21.09
N ALA A 300 -43.17 27.48 20.48
CA ALA A 300 -43.08 26.02 20.63
C ALA A 300 -41.88 25.45 19.87
N ALA A 301 -41.55 26.03 18.72
CA ALA A 301 -40.37 25.64 17.93
C ALA A 301 -39.06 25.95 18.69
N ASP A 302 -38.98 27.12 19.32
CA ASP A 302 -37.83 27.56 20.13
C ASP A 302 -37.63 26.66 21.36
N ALA A 303 -38.71 26.39 22.11
CA ALA A 303 -38.66 25.49 23.27
C ALA A 303 -38.21 24.07 22.91
N LEU A 304 -38.46 23.61 21.68
CA LEU A 304 -38.02 22.31 21.20
C LEU A 304 -36.54 22.29 20.77
N LEU A 305 -35.99 23.43 20.34
CA LEU A 305 -34.60 23.59 19.90
C LEU A 305 -33.71 24.06 21.07
N ASP A 306 -33.82 23.37 22.20
CA ASP A 306 -33.06 23.70 23.40
C ASP A 306 -31.54 23.56 23.16
N PHE A 307 -30.81 24.64 23.47
CA PHE A 307 -29.37 24.73 23.18
C PHE A 307 -28.55 23.74 24.02
N ASP A 308 -28.88 23.61 25.30
CA ASP A 308 -28.11 22.79 26.23
C ASP A 308 -28.28 21.31 25.89
N GLU A 309 -29.50 20.86 25.59
CA GLU A 309 -29.76 19.48 25.14
C GLU A 309 -29.01 19.13 23.84
N ILE A 310 -29.02 20.03 22.85
CA ILE A 310 -28.32 19.83 21.57
C ILE A 310 -26.80 19.76 21.79
N ALA A 311 -26.27 20.64 22.64
CA ALA A 311 -24.86 20.66 22.98
C ALA A 311 -24.44 19.36 23.68
N ASP A 312 -25.22 18.89 24.65
CA ASP A 312 -24.93 17.65 25.39
C ASP A 312 -24.94 16.42 24.48
N GLU A 313 -25.91 16.31 23.56
CA GLU A 313 -25.95 15.24 22.56
C GLU A 313 -24.74 15.27 21.63
N ALA A 314 -24.32 16.46 21.17
CA ALA A 314 -23.14 16.61 20.32
C ALA A 314 -21.85 16.19 21.06
N HIS A 315 -21.69 16.62 22.32
CA HIS A 315 -20.55 16.21 23.14
C HIS A 315 -20.52 14.70 23.36
N LYS A 316 -21.68 14.06 23.55
CA LYS A 316 -21.78 12.61 23.64
C LYS A 316 -21.31 11.92 22.36
N HIS A 317 -21.75 12.38 21.19
CA HIS A 317 -21.30 11.83 19.91
C HIS A 317 -19.80 12.01 19.67
N ILE A 318 -19.23 13.16 20.02
CA ILE A 318 -17.78 13.39 19.94
C ILE A 318 -17.04 12.41 20.87
N SER A 319 -17.54 12.21 22.09
CA SER A 319 -17.00 11.25 23.05
C SER A 319 -17.03 9.82 22.49
N ASP A 320 -18.14 9.41 21.87
CA ASP A 320 -18.30 8.09 21.24
C ASP A 320 -17.31 7.88 20.08
N ILE A 321 -17.07 8.90 19.25
CA ILE A 321 -16.08 8.86 18.17
C ILE A 321 -14.66 8.70 18.73
N HIS A 322 -14.30 9.50 19.73
CA HIS A 322 -12.99 9.38 20.38
C HIS A 322 -12.80 8.01 21.04
N LEU A 323 -13.84 7.49 21.69
CA LEU A 323 -13.83 6.15 22.27
C LEU A 323 -13.64 5.07 21.18
N GLY A 324 -14.36 5.17 20.06
CA GLY A 324 -14.21 4.27 18.92
C GLY A 324 -12.81 4.27 18.32
N ALA A 325 -12.23 5.46 18.10
CA ALA A 325 -10.87 5.59 17.59
C ALA A 325 -9.84 4.97 18.56
N LYS A 326 -9.99 5.24 19.87
CA LYS A 326 -9.13 4.66 20.90
C LYS A 326 -9.24 3.12 20.94
N LEU A 327 -10.46 2.58 20.90
CA LEU A 327 -10.70 1.13 20.87
C LEU A 327 -10.07 0.47 19.63
N MET A 328 -10.13 1.14 18.48
CA MET A 328 -9.48 0.65 17.25
C MET A 328 -7.95 0.63 17.38
N GLU A 329 -7.36 1.69 17.93
CA GLU A 329 -5.92 1.76 18.17
C GLU A 329 -5.46 0.68 19.18
N GLU A 330 -6.21 0.50 20.27
CA GLU A 330 -5.97 -0.56 21.26
C GLU A 330 -6.10 -1.95 20.64
N SER A 331 -7.08 -2.17 19.77
CA SER A 331 -7.28 -3.43 19.05
C SER A 331 -6.13 -3.74 18.09
N ILE A 332 -5.63 -2.74 17.35
CA ILE A 332 -4.45 -2.89 16.48
C ILE A 332 -3.20 -3.21 17.31
N LYS A 333 -3.01 -2.51 18.43
CA LYS A 333 -1.90 -2.78 19.37
C LYS A 333 -1.98 -4.21 19.92
N ALA A 334 -3.15 -4.65 20.36
CA ALA A 334 -3.37 -6.01 20.85
C ALA A 334 -3.11 -7.07 19.77
N LEU A 335 -3.55 -6.82 18.53
CA LEU A 335 -3.29 -7.72 17.39
C LEU A 335 -1.79 -7.86 17.11
N LYS A 336 -1.02 -6.75 17.13
CA LYS A 336 0.45 -6.79 17.01
C LYS A 336 1.11 -7.61 18.12
N VAL A 337 0.65 -7.45 19.37
CA VAL A 337 1.14 -8.24 20.51
C VAL A 337 0.88 -9.74 20.31
N ASN A 338 -0.33 -10.11 19.88
CA ASN A 338 -0.67 -11.51 19.61
C ASN A 338 0.20 -12.11 18.49
N ILE A 339 0.49 -11.33 17.44
CA ILE A 339 1.43 -11.74 16.38
C ILE A 339 2.82 -12.01 16.96
N TYR A 340 3.35 -11.12 17.80
CA TYR A 340 4.65 -11.34 18.45
C TYR A 340 4.67 -12.58 19.35
N GLN A 341 3.60 -12.85 20.10
CA GLN A 341 3.49 -14.06 20.93
C GLN A 341 3.51 -15.33 20.08
N LEU A 342 2.83 -15.34 18.93
CA LEU A 342 2.85 -16.46 17.99
C LEU A 342 4.26 -16.67 17.40
N LEU A 343 4.93 -15.60 16.97
CA LEU A 343 6.32 -15.66 16.49
C LEU A 343 7.29 -16.18 17.56
N LEU A 344 7.11 -15.77 18.82
CA LEU A 344 7.91 -16.24 19.94
C LEU A 344 7.65 -17.73 20.23
N LYS A 345 6.39 -18.18 20.18
CA LYS A 345 6.04 -19.60 20.30
C LYS A 345 6.71 -20.43 19.21
N ALA A 346 6.66 -19.97 17.96
CA ALA A 346 7.34 -20.61 16.84
C ALA A 346 8.86 -20.73 17.10
N LYS A 347 9.49 -19.66 17.58
CA LYS A 347 10.92 -19.64 17.92
C LYS A 347 11.28 -20.60 19.07
N ASN A 348 10.43 -20.69 20.10
CA ASN A 348 10.64 -21.61 21.21
C ASN A 348 10.48 -23.08 20.79
N LEU A 349 9.46 -23.40 19.99
CA LEU A 349 9.29 -24.74 19.42
C LEU A 349 10.52 -25.15 18.60
N ARG A 350 11.09 -24.21 17.83
CA ARG A 350 12.33 -24.43 17.09
C ARG A 350 13.51 -24.77 17.99
N ASN A 351 13.73 -24.00 19.06
CA ASN A 351 14.87 -24.22 19.94
C ASN A 351 14.78 -25.55 20.71
N ASN A 352 13.57 -26.11 20.87
CA ASN A 352 13.30 -27.37 21.56
C ASN A 352 12.95 -28.52 20.59
N ARG A 353 13.33 -28.41 19.31
CA ARG A 353 12.91 -29.35 18.27
C ARG A 353 13.49 -30.75 18.51
N ARG A 354 12.60 -31.75 18.64
CA ARG A 354 12.93 -33.18 18.84
C ARG A 354 12.17 -34.11 17.88
N SER A 355 11.11 -33.65 17.21
CA SER A 355 10.27 -34.50 16.33
C SER A 355 9.72 -33.78 15.08
N HIS A 356 9.18 -34.57 14.15
CA HIS A 356 8.55 -34.07 12.91
C HIS A 356 7.29 -33.23 13.18
N ASP A 357 6.42 -33.65 14.11
CA ASP A 357 5.17 -32.96 14.48
C ASP A 357 5.36 -31.50 14.89
N GLN A 358 6.47 -31.20 15.57
CA GLN A 358 6.78 -29.81 15.95
C GLN A 358 7.04 -28.93 14.73
N THR A 359 7.43 -29.50 13.59
CA THR A 359 7.68 -28.76 12.34
C THR A 359 6.38 -28.30 11.70
N GLU A 360 5.40 -29.20 11.61
CA GLU A 360 4.08 -28.91 11.06
C GLU A 360 3.34 -27.86 11.91
N GLN A 361 3.52 -27.93 13.24
CA GLN A 361 3.00 -26.90 14.14
C GLN A 361 3.59 -25.52 13.86
N ILE A 362 4.90 -25.41 13.60
CA ILE A 362 5.49 -24.09 13.35
C ILE A 362 5.08 -23.54 11.97
N ASP A 363 5.01 -24.37 10.93
CA ASP A 363 4.48 -23.95 9.62
C ASP A 363 3.03 -23.44 9.72
N THR A 364 2.19 -24.13 10.51
CA THR A 364 0.82 -23.69 10.80
C THR A 364 0.78 -22.33 11.48
N ILE A 365 1.65 -22.10 12.48
CA ILE A 365 1.77 -20.79 13.16
C ILE A 365 2.15 -19.70 12.16
N TYR A 366 3.16 -19.91 11.32
CA TYR A 366 3.59 -18.89 10.34
C TYR A 366 2.50 -18.58 9.30
N LYS A 367 1.78 -19.59 8.81
CA LYS A 367 0.63 -19.37 7.91
C LYS A 367 -0.47 -18.55 8.59
N GLN A 368 -0.75 -18.80 9.87
CA GLN A 368 -1.71 -18.02 10.63
C GLN A 368 -1.24 -16.57 10.85
N VAL A 369 0.03 -16.35 11.16
CA VAL A 369 0.60 -15.00 11.29
C VAL A 369 0.46 -14.21 9.99
N VAL A 370 0.75 -14.83 8.83
CA VAL A 370 0.60 -14.18 7.51
C VAL A 370 -0.85 -13.78 7.23
N LYS A 371 -1.83 -14.56 7.71
CA LYS A 371 -3.25 -14.21 7.61
C LYS A 371 -3.65 -13.08 8.55
N LEU A 372 -3.13 -13.06 9.78
CA LEU A 372 -3.45 -12.00 10.74
C LEU A 372 -2.84 -10.65 10.34
N ILE A 373 -1.63 -10.66 9.80
CA ILE A 373 -0.92 -9.44 9.45
C ILE A 373 -1.46 -8.74 8.18
N SER A 374 -2.22 -9.44 7.33
CA SER A 374 -2.91 -8.78 6.21
C SER A 374 -3.99 -7.81 6.66
N GLU A 375 -4.52 -7.99 7.87
CA GLU A 375 -5.54 -7.11 8.48
C GLU A 375 -4.93 -5.91 9.23
N VAL A 376 -3.60 -5.88 9.40
CA VAL A 376 -2.93 -4.78 10.10
C VAL A 376 -2.64 -3.65 9.09
N PRO A 377 -3.17 -2.42 9.29
CA PRO A 377 -2.93 -1.27 8.42
C PRO A 377 -1.56 -0.62 8.70
N ASP A 378 -0.50 -1.43 8.69
CA ASP A 378 0.89 -1.01 8.88
C ASP A 378 1.78 -1.81 7.91
N GLU A 379 2.08 -1.19 6.77
CA GLU A 379 2.81 -1.79 5.65
C GLU A 379 4.22 -2.22 6.03
N ASN A 380 4.92 -1.42 6.84
CA ASN A 380 6.28 -1.71 7.25
C ASN A 380 6.33 -2.88 8.24
N PHE A 381 5.43 -2.90 9.22
CA PHE A 381 5.31 -4.02 10.15
C PHE A 381 4.99 -5.32 9.39
N ARG A 382 4.12 -5.25 8.38
CA ARG A 382 3.79 -6.36 7.50
C ARG A 382 4.99 -6.88 6.72
N ALA A 383 5.70 -6.00 6.03
CA ALA A 383 6.87 -6.35 5.22
C ALA A 383 7.99 -6.99 6.06
N MET A 384 8.28 -6.40 7.23
CA MET A 384 9.33 -6.89 8.14
C MET A 384 9.00 -8.27 8.69
N THR A 385 7.77 -8.49 9.14
CA THR A 385 7.34 -9.79 9.68
C THR A 385 7.39 -10.89 8.61
N ILE A 386 6.98 -10.59 7.37
CA ILE A 386 7.08 -11.55 6.26
C ILE A 386 8.54 -11.91 5.96
N TYR A 387 9.45 -10.93 6.01
CA TYR A 387 10.89 -11.16 5.86
C TYR A 387 11.46 -12.05 6.98
N GLU A 388 11.08 -11.83 8.24
CA GLU A 388 11.50 -12.68 9.37
C GLU A 388 11.01 -14.13 9.23
N ILE A 389 9.80 -14.32 8.72
CA ILE A 389 9.27 -15.65 8.37
C ILE A 389 10.12 -16.29 7.26
N ALA A 390 10.48 -15.54 6.22
CA ALA A 390 11.34 -16.04 5.14
C ALA A 390 12.72 -16.50 5.67
N ARG A 391 13.34 -15.70 6.53
CA ARG A 391 14.60 -16.02 7.23
C ARG A 391 14.47 -17.27 8.10
N SER A 392 13.33 -17.43 8.75
CA SER A 392 13.07 -18.59 9.60
C SER A 392 12.96 -19.87 8.77
N TYR A 393 12.22 -19.87 7.67
CA TYR A 393 12.17 -21.00 6.74
C TYR A 393 13.54 -21.32 6.13
N GLN A 394 14.33 -20.30 5.77
CA GLN A 394 15.69 -20.52 5.27
C GLN A 394 16.56 -21.22 6.32
N SER A 395 16.46 -20.84 7.59
CA SER A 395 17.20 -21.49 8.68
C SER A 395 16.78 -22.95 8.93
N TRP A 396 15.66 -23.38 8.36
CA TRP A 396 15.19 -24.76 8.43
C TRP A 396 15.48 -25.54 7.16
N GLU A 397 16.12 -24.92 6.17
CA GLU A 397 16.37 -25.49 4.84
C GLU A 397 15.08 -25.78 4.04
N TYR A 398 13.95 -25.16 4.44
CA TYR A 398 12.69 -25.15 3.68
C TYR A 398 12.77 -24.09 2.59
N ASN A 399 13.61 -24.39 1.61
CA ASN A 399 14.09 -23.40 0.64
C ASN A 399 12.97 -22.87 -0.27
N ALA A 400 11.96 -23.69 -0.60
CA ALA A 400 10.83 -23.28 -1.44
C ALA A 400 9.95 -22.22 -0.73
N GLU A 401 9.61 -22.46 0.53
CA GLU A 401 8.83 -21.54 1.37
C GLU A 401 9.62 -20.26 1.64
N ALA A 402 10.91 -20.37 1.95
CA ALA A 402 11.77 -19.21 2.13
C ALA A 402 11.80 -18.31 0.89
N ILE A 403 11.99 -18.88 -0.30
CA ILE A 403 11.94 -18.13 -1.58
C ILE A 403 10.59 -17.45 -1.77
N LYS A 404 9.48 -18.18 -1.53
CA LYS A 404 8.12 -17.62 -1.62
C LYS A 404 7.93 -16.39 -0.75
N TYR A 405 8.40 -16.43 0.51
CA TYR A 405 8.26 -15.30 1.43
C TYR A 405 9.27 -14.18 1.17
N TYR A 406 10.46 -14.47 0.64
CA TYR A 406 11.38 -13.42 0.16
C TYR A 406 10.77 -12.60 -0.97
N VAL A 407 10.13 -13.26 -1.96
CA VAL A 407 9.44 -12.57 -3.05
C VAL A 407 8.31 -11.69 -2.51
N LYS A 408 7.50 -12.21 -1.56
CA LYS A 408 6.42 -11.44 -0.93
C LYS A 408 6.94 -10.22 -0.15
N ALA A 409 7.99 -10.40 0.67
CA ALA A 409 8.58 -9.29 1.41
C ALA A 409 9.13 -8.22 0.47
N LEU A 410 9.78 -8.64 -0.63
CA LEU A 410 10.31 -7.73 -1.64
C LEU A 410 9.20 -6.91 -2.32
N ASP A 411 8.09 -7.56 -2.71
CA ASP A 411 6.92 -6.87 -3.28
C ASP A 411 6.33 -5.83 -2.31
N CYS A 412 6.22 -6.16 -1.01
CA CYS A 412 5.79 -5.20 0.01
C CYS A 412 6.73 -4.00 0.11
N TYR A 413 8.05 -4.22 0.23
CA TYR A 413 9.01 -3.10 0.31
C TYR A 413 9.09 -2.28 -0.97
N GLN A 414 8.89 -2.89 -2.15
CA GLN A 414 8.81 -2.15 -3.42
C GLN A 414 7.56 -1.26 -3.47
N LYS A 415 6.42 -1.71 -2.95
CA LYS A 415 5.21 -0.88 -2.82
C LYS A 415 5.41 0.28 -1.85
N ILE A 416 6.06 0.03 -0.70
CA ILE A 416 6.43 1.08 0.25
C ILE A 416 7.33 2.12 -0.42
N ALA A 417 8.32 1.70 -1.23
CA ALA A 417 9.21 2.62 -1.93
C ALA A 417 8.50 3.53 -2.94
N LEU A 418 7.31 3.16 -3.41
CA LEU A 418 6.48 3.93 -4.35
C LEU A 418 5.42 4.79 -3.65
N SER A 419 5.26 4.69 -2.33
CA SER A 419 4.28 5.46 -1.55
C SER A 419 4.88 6.78 -1.02
N PRO A 420 4.05 7.75 -0.61
CA PRO A 420 4.53 8.99 0.03
C PRO A 420 5.36 8.72 1.31
N GLU A 421 5.02 7.67 2.05
CA GLU A 421 5.78 7.20 3.22
C GLU A 421 7.19 6.69 2.83
N GLY A 422 7.32 6.19 1.59
CA GLY A 422 8.58 5.78 0.99
C GLY A 422 9.54 6.94 0.71
N GLU A 423 9.06 8.18 0.53
CA GLU A 423 9.93 9.34 0.38
C GLU A 423 10.62 9.70 1.71
N GLU A 424 9.90 9.57 2.82
CA GLU A 424 10.42 9.84 4.17
C GLU A 424 11.34 8.70 4.68
N LYS A 425 11.05 7.45 4.31
CA LYS A 425 11.82 6.25 4.70
C LYS A 425 12.58 5.56 3.56
N LEU A 426 12.97 6.34 2.55
CA LEU A 426 13.57 5.80 1.32
C LEU A 426 14.81 4.94 1.61
N VAL A 427 15.67 5.40 2.53
CA VAL A 427 16.91 4.71 2.89
C VAL A 427 16.64 3.37 3.57
N GLU A 428 15.76 3.32 4.57
CA GLU A 428 15.39 2.09 5.28
C GLU A 428 14.80 1.05 4.32
N THR A 429 13.93 1.49 3.43
CA THR A 429 13.28 0.64 2.43
C THR A 429 14.30 0.08 1.44
N GLN A 430 15.22 0.90 0.94
CA GLN A 430 16.29 0.46 0.03
C GLN A 430 17.24 -0.55 0.69
N ILE A 431 17.58 -0.35 1.96
CA ILE A 431 18.40 -1.30 2.74
C ILE A 431 17.71 -2.67 2.81
N MET A 432 16.41 -2.69 3.12
CA MET A 432 15.67 -3.94 3.22
C MET A 432 15.56 -4.65 1.87
N ILE A 433 15.32 -3.91 0.77
CA ILE A 433 15.32 -4.46 -0.59
C ILE A 433 16.67 -5.12 -0.92
N ALA A 434 17.78 -4.43 -0.68
CA ALA A 434 19.12 -4.96 -0.94
C ALA A 434 19.42 -6.20 -0.07
N THR A 435 19.09 -6.14 1.22
CA THR A 435 19.27 -7.25 2.17
C THR A 435 18.50 -8.49 1.73
N ILE A 436 17.23 -8.33 1.33
CA ILE A 436 16.38 -9.43 0.83
C ILE A 436 16.98 -10.03 -0.43
N LYS A 437 17.41 -9.22 -1.40
CA LYS A 437 18.03 -9.69 -2.65
C LYS A 437 19.31 -10.49 -2.38
N ASN A 438 20.21 -9.99 -1.53
CA ASN A 438 21.44 -10.71 -1.15
C ASN A 438 21.15 -12.06 -0.47
N ASN A 439 20.20 -12.10 0.47
CA ASN A 439 19.84 -13.33 1.17
C ASN A 439 19.13 -14.35 0.25
N TRP A 440 18.27 -13.85 -0.65
CA TRP A 440 17.60 -14.68 -1.64
C TRP A 440 18.60 -15.25 -2.66
N ALA A 441 19.54 -14.45 -3.15
CA ALA A 441 20.62 -14.91 -4.04
C ALA A 441 21.48 -15.99 -3.38
N TYR A 442 21.83 -15.81 -2.11
CA TYR A 442 22.57 -16.80 -1.33
C TYR A 442 21.82 -18.14 -1.24
N LEU A 443 20.51 -18.11 -1.04
CA LEU A 443 19.67 -19.30 -0.98
C LEU A 443 19.54 -20.01 -2.34
N LEU A 444 19.43 -19.25 -3.44
CA LEU A 444 19.40 -19.79 -4.79
C LEU A 444 20.73 -20.46 -5.15
N LYS A 445 21.86 -19.82 -4.80
CA LYS A 445 23.20 -20.38 -4.94
C LYS A 445 23.33 -21.71 -4.19
N SER A 446 22.90 -21.78 -2.92
CA SER A 446 23.03 -23.00 -2.11
C SER A 446 22.17 -24.16 -2.61
N THR A 447 21.09 -23.87 -3.36
CA THR A 447 20.22 -24.90 -3.96
C THR A 447 20.62 -25.26 -5.39
N ASN A 448 21.66 -24.63 -5.95
CA ASN A 448 22.12 -24.78 -7.33
C ASN A 448 20.99 -24.57 -8.37
N ARG A 449 20.02 -23.70 -8.07
CA ARG A 449 18.87 -23.40 -8.93
C ARG A 449 19.03 -22.03 -9.60
N ASN A 450 18.70 -21.94 -10.89
CA ASN A 450 18.61 -20.69 -11.66
C ASN A 450 19.86 -19.79 -11.55
N SER A 451 21.02 -20.31 -11.98
CA SER A 451 22.32 -19.62 -11.93
C SER A 451 22.28 -18.17 -12.47
N SER A 452 21.61 -17.92 -13.61
CA SER A 452 21.46 -16.57 -14.16
C SER A 452 20.79 -15.56 -13.20
N ARG A 453 19.77 -16.00 -12.45
CA ARG A 453 19.04 -15.14 -11.53
C ARG A 453 19.85 -14.82 -10.26
N VAL A 454 20.79 -15.68 -9.88
CA VAL A 454 21.66 -15.47 -8.71
C VAL A 454 22.56 -14.25 -8.93
N GLU A 455 23.20 -14.18 -10.10
CA GLU A 455 24.10 -13.08 -10.44
C GLU A 455 23.35 -11.73 -10.49
N ASP A 456 22.17 -11.70 -11.12
CA ASP A 456 21.34 -10.49 -11.19
C ASP A 456 20.96 -9.96 -9.80
N LEU A 457 20.53 -10.84 -8.89
CA LEU A 457 20.13 -10.45 -7.54
C LEU A 457 21.31 -9.90 -6.73
N TYR A 458 22.50 -10.48 -6.88
CA TYR A 458 23.70 -9.94 -6.26
C TYR A 458 24.08 -8.58 -6.87
N LYS A 459 24.07 -8.43 -8.20
CA LYS A 459 24.37 -7.15 -8.87
C LYS A 459 23.38 -6.05 -8.50
N ASP A 460 22.10 -6.36 -8.43
CA ASP A 460 21.07 -5.43 -7.96
C ASP A 460 21.33 -4.99 -6.52
N SER A 461 21.62 -5.93 -5.62
CA SER A 461 21.96 -5.62 -4.23
C SER A 461 23.22 -4.77 -4.13
N LEU A 462 24.24 -5.06 -4.94
CA LEU A 462 25.49 -4.30 -5.02
C LEU A 462 25.20 -2.86 -5.49
N GLY A 463 24.38 -2.68 -6.52
CA GLY A 463 24.04 -1.36 -7.04
C GLY A 463 23.37 -0.48 -5.98
N ILE A 464 22.44 -1.04 -5.20
CA ILE A 464 21.78 -0.31 -4.11
C ILE A 464 22.78 0.06 -3.02
N TYR A 465 23.58 -0.89 -2.52
CA TYR A 465 24.56 -0.59 -1.47
C TYR A 465 25.68 0.34 -1.94
N ALA A 466 26.07 0.29 -3.22
CA ALA A 466 27.03 1.23 -3.80
C ALA A 466 26.48 2.66 -3.74
N MET A 467 25.26 2.89 -4.24
CA MET A 467 24.60 4.20 -4.15
C MET A 467 24.45 4.69 -2.70
N LEU A 468 24.03 3.81 -1.78
CA LEU A 468 23.90 4.15 -0.36
C LEU A 468 25.25 4.50 0.29
N SER A 469 26.31 3.78 -0.08
CA SER A 469 27.66 4.01 0.45
C SER A 469 28.30 5.32 -0.04
N GLU A 470 27.94 5.77 -1.24
CA GLU A 470 28.38 7.06 -1.77
C GLU A 470 27.65 8.23 -1.07
N LYS A 471 26.36 8.05 -0.76
CA LYS A 471 25.49 9.14 -0.30
C LYS A 471 25.43 9.33 1.21
N PHE A 472 25.47 8.27 2.01
CA PHE A 472 25.06 8.34 3.42
C PHE A 472 26.13 7.94 4.44
N ASN A 473 26.96 6.90 4.19
CA ASN A 473 27.99 6.51 5.17
C ASN A 473 28.94 5.37 4.71
N GLU A 474 30.04 5.22 5.45
CA GLU A 474 30.95 4.08 5.46
C GLU A 474 30.31 2.77 5.97
N ILE A 475 29.24 2.81 6.77
CA ILE A 475 28.57 1.58 7.28
C ILE A 475 28.08 0.70 6.13
N TYR A 476 27.50 1.30 5.08
CA TYR A 476 27.02 0.56 3.91
C TYR A 476 28.15 -0.03 3.06
N ARG A 477 29.42 0.40 3.27
CA ARG A 477 30.57 -0.26 2.65
C ARG A 477 30.80 -1.66 3.22
N LEU A 478 30.44 -1.90 4.49
CA LEU A 478 30.51 -3.24 5.09
C LEU A 478 29.48 -4.17 4.47
N ASP A 479 28.24 -3.69 4.29
CA ASP A 479 27.20 -4.44 3.58
C ASP A 479 27.60 -4.71 2.13
N LEU A 480 28.11 -3.69 1.42
CA LEU A 480 28.65 -3.85 0.06
C LEU A 480 29.74 -4.92 -0.01
N ALA A 481 30.72 -4.90 0.92
CA ALA A 481 31.79 -5.89 0.99
C ALA A 481 31.26 -7.31 1.24
N GLN A 482 30.21 -7.45 2.05
CA GLN A 482 29.58 -8.74 2.31
C GLN A 482 28.87 -9.28 1.06
N VAL A 483 28.20 -8.43 0.28
CA VAL A 483 27.58 -8.83 -0.99
C VAL A 483 28.65 -9.22 -2.01
N LEU A 484 29.76 -8.48 -2.10
CA LEU A 484 30.91 -8.84 -2.95
C LEU A 484 31.50 -10.20 -2.56
N ASN A 485 31.67 -10.47 -1.27
CA ASN A 485 32.14 -11.77 -0.80
C ASN A 485 31.20 -12.91 -1.23
N ASN A 486 29.89 -12.71 -1.10
CA ASN A 486 28.89 -13.70 -1.50
C ASN A 486 28.92 -13.95 -3.02
N LEU A 487 29.01 -12.88 -3.82
CA LEU A 487 29.11 -12.95 -5.28
C LEU A 487 30.40 -13.66 -5.73
N ALA A 488 31.54 -13.36 -5.10
CA ALA A 488 32.80 -14.02 -5.38
C ALA A 488 32.73 -15.53 -5.07
N GLY A 489 32.05 -15.91 -3.98
CA GLY A 489 31.77 -17.31 -3.66
C GLY A 489 30.82 -17.98 -4.66
N TYR A 490 29.95 -17.24 -5.33
CA TYR A 490 29.16 -17.75 -6.47
C TYR A 490 30.05 -17.96 -7.71
N TYR A 491 30.89 -17.00 -8.06
CA TYR A 491 31.85 -17.17 -9.17
C TYR A 491 32.82 -18.33 -8.97
N GLN A 492 33.24 -18.60 -7.73
CA GLN A 492 34.05 -19.77 -7.42
C GLN A 492 33.30 -21.09 -7.73
N GLN A 493 32.01 -21.16 -7.37
CA GLN A 493 31.16 -22.34 -7.63
C GLN A 493 30.91 -22.55 -9.13
N GLU A 494 30.79 -21.46 -9.90
CA GLU A 494 30.68 -21.47 -11.36
C GLU A 494 32.04 -21.64 -12.07
N HIS A 495 33.11 -21.98 -11.33
CA HIS A 495 34.48 -22.15 -11.84
C HIS A 495 35.11 -20.91 -12.52
N ARG A 496 34.52 -19.73 -12.33
CA ARG A 496 34.99 -18.43 -12.83
C ARG A 496 36.04 -17.84 -11.89
N MET A 497 37.19 -18.52 -11.78
CA MET A 497 38.26 -18.19 -10.82
C MET A 497 38.85 -16.78 -10.99
N ALA A 498 38.86 -16.25 -12.22
CA ALA A 498 39.33 -14.89 -12.48
C ALA A 498 38.40 -13.84 -11.87
N ASP A 499 37.09 -14.01 -12.04
CA ASP A 499 36.06 -13.11 -11.50
C ASP A 499 36.02 -13.20 -9.98
N ALA A 500 35.99 -14.42 -9.42
CA ALA A 500 36.04 -14.64 -7.97
C ALA A 500 37.23 -13.93 -7.32
N ARG A 501 38.42 -14.02 -7.95
CA ARG A 501 39.64 -13.36 -7.47
C ARG A 501 39.52 -11.84 -7.49
N LEU A 502 38.95 -11.26 -8.55
CA LEU A 502 38.78 -9.81 -8.64
C LEU A 502 37.76 -9.30 -7.60
N THR A 503 36.60 -9.96 -7.50
CA THR A 503 35.53 -9.56 -6.58
C THR A 503 35.95 -9.71 -5.10
N TRP A 504 36.69 -10.75 -4.72
CA TRP A 504 37.24 -10.85 -3.35
C TRP A 504 38.30 -9.80 -3.04
N LYS A 505 39.11 -9.39 -4.02
CA LYS A 505 40.04 -8.27 -3.84
C LYS A 505 39.30 -6.97 -3.57
N GLU A 506 38.26 -6.70 -4.34
CA GLU A 506 37.39 -5.53 -4.14
C GLU A 506 36.77 -5.56 -2.73
N ALA A 507 36.26 -6.71 -2.30
CA ALA A 507 35.72 -6.88 -0.94
C ALA A 507 36.77 -6.57 0.15
N LEU A 508 38.01 -7.06 0.00
CA LEU A 508 39.09 -6.76 0.94
C LEU A 508 39.48 -5.29 0.96
N GLU A 509 39.48 -4.62 -0.20
CA GLU A 509 39.78 -3.18 -0.26
C GLU A 509 38.68 -2.36 0.43
N MET A 510 37.40 -2.76 0.29
CA MET A 510 36.29 -2.15 1.04
C MET A 510 36.50 -2.29 2.55
N TYR A 511 36.82 -3.50 3.04
CA TYR A 511 37.09 -3.72 4.47
C TYR A 511 38.30 -2.92 4.98
N LYS A 512 39.36 -2.79 4.17
CA LYS A 512 40.56 -2.03 4.52
C LYS A 512 40.24 -0.55 4.75
N ASN A 513 39.37 0.02 3.93
CA ASN A 513 38.96 1.42 4.02
C ASN A 513 38.15 1.75 5.28
N VAL A 514 37.59 0.75 5.97
CA VAL A 514 36.78 0.92 7.19
C VAL A 514 37.34 0.15 8.39
N SER A 515 38.66 -0.09 8.38
CA SER A 515 39.36 -0.94 9.36
C SER A 515 39.15 -0.55 10.83
N HIS A 516 38.94 0.74 11.12
CA HIS A 516 38.74 1.28 12.46
C HIS A 516 37.37 0.96 13.09
N LYS A 517 36.41 0.44 12.32
CA LYS A 517 35.04 0.11 12.78
C LYS A 517 34.73 -1.40 12.74
N LEU A 518 35.69 -2.22 12.34
CA LEU A 518 35.47 -3.66 12.15
C LEU A 518 35.16 -4.34 13.48
N ASN A 519 34.04 -5.05 13.51
CA ASN A 519 33.67 -5.91 14.63
C ASN A 519 34.23 -7.33 14.41
N LYS A 520 34.02 -8.21 15.40
CA LYS A 520 34.48 -9.60 15.36
C LYS A 520 34.00 -10.35 14.10
N ARG A 521 32.77 -10.14 13.66
CA ARG A 521 32.18 -10.79 12.48
C ARG A 521 32.86 -10.34 11.19
N ASP A 522 33.20 -9.07 11.08
CA ASP A 522 33.89 -8.55 9.89
C ASP A 522 35.29 -9.16 9.76
N TRP A 523 36.02 -9.28 10.88
CA TRP A 523 37.33 -9.96 10.91
C TRP A 523 37.24 -11.43 10.47
N LEU A 524 36.16 -12.13 10.84
CA LEU A 524 35.92 -13.49 10.38
C LEU A 524 35.67 -13.54 8.87
N THR A 525 34.88 -12.62 8.33
CA THR A 525 34.67 -12.52 6.87
C THR A 525 35.98 -12.22 6.15
N ILE A 526 36.80 -11.29 6.65
CA ILE A 526 38.13 -10.97 6.07
C ILE A 526 39.03 -12.19 6.04
N ALA A 527 39.11 -12.96 7.14
CA ALA A 527 39.93 -14.16 7.21
C ALA A 527 39.45 -15.23 6.22
N SER A 528 38.13 -15.46 6.14
CA SER A 528 37.56 -16.37 5.13
C SER A 528 37.89 -15.95 3.69
N ILE A 529 37.78 -14.65 3.37
CA ILE A 529 38.13 -14.14 2.03
C ILE A 529 39.62 -14.38 1.75
N LYS A 530 40.51 -14.10 2.72
CA LYS A 530 41.95 -14.33 2.58
C LYS A 530 42.27 -15.80 2.34
N ASN A 531 41.69 -16.73 3.10
CA ASN A 531 41.86 -18.17 2.90
C ASN A 531 41.40 -18.62 1.49
N ASN A 532 40.26 -18.12 1.03
CA ASN A 532 39.74 -18.48 -0.30
C ASN A 532 40.60 -17.91 -1.43
N LEU A 533 41.00 -16.64 -1.32
CA LEU A 533 41.90 -15.99 -2.28
C LEU A 533 43.28 -16.64 -2.30
N ALA A 534 43.79 -17.07 -1.13
CA ALA A 534 45.03 -17.82 -1.01
C ALA A 534 44.96 -19.14 -1.80
N GLY A 535 43.84 -19.86 -1.71
CA GLY A 535 43.61 -21.09 -2.47
C GLY A 535 43.62 -20.89 -3.99
N ILE A 536 43.15 -19.75 -4.50
CA ILE A 536 43.25 -19.40 -5.92
C ILE A 536 44.72 -19.16 -6.31
N TYR A 537 45.47 -18.40 -5.50
CA TYR A 537 46.89 -18.13 -5.78
C TYR A 537 47.79 -19.34 -5.66
N ALA A 538 47.50 -20.24 -4.72
CA ALA A 538 48.21 -21.51 -4.56
C ALA A 538 48.19 -22.34 -5.85
N ARG A 539 47.09 -22.28 -6.61
CA ARG A 539 46.89 -22.97 -7.89
C ARG A 539 47.34 -22.17 -9.11
N THR A 540 47.63 -20.88 -8.96
CA THR A 540 48.04 -20.01 -10.07
C THR A 540 49.56 -20.05 -10.24
N HIS A 541 50.02 -20.27 -11.49
CA HIS A 541 51.45 -20.32 -11.78
C HIS A 541 52.16 -19.02 -11.38
N ASN A 542 53.34 -19.12 -10.77
CA ASN A 542 54.18 -18.01 -10.27
C ASN A 542 53.56 -17.10 -9.18
N ARG A 543 52.41 -17.45 -8.59
CA ARG A 543 51.76 -16.64 -7.54
C ARG A 543 51.66 -17.31 -6.17
N LYS A 544 52.34 -18.44 -6.00
CA LYS A 544 52.33 -19.23 -4.76
C LYS A 544 52.73 -18.41 -3.52
N LYS A 545 53.67 -17.45 -3.65
CA LYS A 545 54.08 -16.55 -2.55
C LYS A 545 52.94 -15.62 -2.08
N GLU A 546 52.10 -15.14 -3.00
CA GLU A 546 50.92 -14.35 -2.62
C GLU A 546 49.92 -15.20 -1.84
N GLY A 547 49.75 -16.47 -2.23
CA GLY A 547 48.92 -17.43 -1.50
C GLY A 547 49.42 -17.68 -0.08
N GLU A 548 50.73 -17.86 0.09
CA GLU A 548 51.35 -18.04 1.41
C GLU A 548 51.09 -16.84 2.33
N MET A 549 51.33 -15.61 1.84
CA MET A 549 51.07 -14.39 2.63
C MET A 549 49.61 -14.29 3.09
N LEU A 550 48.67 -14.66 2.23
CA LEU A 550 47.24 -14.60 2.56
C LEU A 550 46.81 -15.73 3.52
N TYR A 551 47.34 -16.94 3.38
CA TYR A 551 47.10 -18.01 4.35
C TYR A 551 47.63 -17.65 5.74
N ASN A 552 48.87 -17.15 5.83
CA ASN A 552 49.45 -16.70 7.09
C ASN A 552 48.62 -15.56 7.71
N SER A 553 48.23 -14.57 6.90
CA SER A 553 47.40 -13.47 7.41
C SER A 553 45.99 -13.91 7.84
N SER A 554 45.43 -14.95 7.21
CA SER A 554 44.17 -15.57 7.67
C SER A 554 44.37 -16.33 8.98
N LEU A 555 45.47 -17.06 9.09
CA LEU A 555 45.85 -17.84 10.27
C LEU A 555 46.05 -16.92 11.48
N ASP A 556 46.74 -15.79 11.32
CA ASP A 556 46.97 -14.79 12.38
C ASP A 556 45.65 -14.27 12.97
N ILE A 557 44.65 -13.99 12.10
CA ILE A 557 43.34 -13.51 12.56
C ILE A 557 42.62 -14.59 13.37
N TYR A 558 42.53 -15.81 12.84
CA TYR A 558 41.84 -16.90 13.54
C TYR A 558 42.57 -17.34 14.81
N ALA A 559 43.90 -17.34 14.83
CA ALA A 559 44.70 -17.63 16.02
C ALA A 559 44.48 -16.58 17.11
N SER A 560 44.49 -15.28 16.76
CA SER A 560 44.19 -14.21 17.72
C SER A 560 42.78 -14.30 18.29
N LEU A 561 41.80 -14.73 17.49
CA LEU A 561 40.43 -14.95 17.95
C LEU A 561 40.28 -16.20 18.83
N LEU A 562 41.01 -17.27 18.49
CA LEU A 562 41.07 -18.49 19.29
C LEU A 562 41.60 -18.19 20.70
N ASP A 563 42.71 -17.45 20.81
CA ASP A 563 43.31 -17.05 22.09
C ASP A 563 42.33 -16.25 22.95
N LYS A 564 41.63 -15.29 22.34
CA LYS A 564 40.63 -14.44 23.03
C LYS A 564 39.35 -15.19 23.42
N SER A 565 39.10 -16.35 22.82
CA SER A 565 37.89 -17.15 23.02
C SER A 565 38.06 -18.30 24.02
N ASN A 566 39.24 -18.43 24.64
CA ASN A 566 39.61 -19.54 25.51
C ASN A 566 39.46 -20.92 24.84
N GLY A 567 39.80 -21.01 23.54
CA GLY A 567 39.82 -22.29 22.83
C GLY A 567 38.47 -22.72 22.25
N ASP A 568 37.64 -21.78 21.80
CA ASP A 568 36.38 -22.07 21.11
C ASP A 568 36.61 -23.01 19.90
N SER A 569 35.84 -24.09 19.85
CA SER A 569 35.95 -25.16 18.87
C SER A 569 35.81 -24.67 17.43
N PHE A 570 34.96 -23.66 17.18
CA PHE A 570 34.80 -23.09 15.84
C PHE A 570 36.12 -22.49 15.33
N TYR A 571 36.82 -21.71 16.15
CA TYR A 571 38.12 -21.14 15.73
C TYR A 571 39.19 -22.22 15.64
N LEU A 572 39.14 -23.24 16.51
CA LEU A 572 40.05 -24.38 16.47
C LEU A 572 39.95 -25.11 15.12
N GLN A 573 38.73 -25.33 14.63
CA GLN A 573 38.45 -25.93 13.33
C GLN A 573 38.99 -25.10 12.17
N GLU A 574 38.80 -23.78 12.19
CA GLU A 574 39.25 -22.88 11.12
C GLU A 574 40.78 -22.76 11.08
N VAL A 575 41.45 -22.69 12.23
CA VAL A 575 42.92 -22.74 12.32
C VAL A 575 43.45 -24.03 11.70
N ALA A 576 42.85 -25.19 12.05
CA ALA A 576 43.26 -26.48 11.50
C ALA A 576 43.06 -26.56 9.97
N LYS A 577 41.94 -26.05 9.45
CA LYS A 577 41.67 -26.00 7.99
C LYS A 577 42.72 -25.17 7.26
N ILE A 578 43.06 -23.99 7.78
CA ILE A 578 44.05 -23.10 7.17
C ILE A 578 45.44 -23.75 7.21
N LYS A 579 45.83 -24.37 8.33
CA LYS A 579 47.10 -25.10 8.43
C LYS A 579 47.19 -26.23 7.40
N ASN A 580 46.14 -27.04 7.24
CA ASN A 580 46.08 -28.08 6.20
C ASN A 580 46.22 -27.51 4.77
N ASN A 581 45.57 -26.39 4.48
CA ASN A 581 45.66 -25.73 3.17
C ASN A 581 47.06 -25.14 2.91
N LEU A 582 47.65 -24.49 3.92
CA LEU A 582 49.00 -23.95 3.85
C LEU A 582 50.05 -25.06 3.70
N ALA A 583 49.89 -26.17 4.42
CA ALA A 583 50.73 -27.36 4.26
C ALA A 583 50.69 -27.88 2.82
N THR A 584 49.49 -27.97 2.22
CA THR A 584 49.33 -28.35 0.80
C THR A 584 50.11 -27.42 -0.12
N LEU A 585 50.05 -26.11 0.12
CA LEU A 585 50.85 -25.14 -0.63
C LEU A 585 52.36 -25.37 -0.46
N TYR A 586 52.83 -25.70 0.74
CA TYR A 586 54.23 -26.03 1.01
C TYR A 586 54.68 -27.32 0.33
N VAL A 587 53.84 -28.35 0.24
CA VAL A 587 54.11 -29.53 -0.61
C VAL A 587 54.34 -29.11 -2.07
N GLU A 588 53.49 -28.24 -2.60
CA GLU A 588 53.59 -27.72 -3.96
C GLU A 588 54.78 -26.77 -4.17
N MET A 589 55.34 -26.19 -3.10
CA MET A 589 56.59 -25.43 -3.09
C MET A 589 57.83 -26.32 -2.82
N LYS A 590 57.64 -27.63 -2.58
CA LYS A 590 58.68 -28.59 -2.16
C LYS A 590 59.31 -28.29 -0.80
N ARG A 591 58.57 -27.62 0.09
CA ARG A 591 58.94 -27.35 1.49
C ARG A 591 58.32 -28.42 2.39
N TYR A 592 58.86 -29.63 2.32
CA TYR A 592 58.22 -30.83 2.90
C TYR A 592 58.22 -30.84 4.42
N ASP A 593 59.35 -30.50 5.06
CA ASP A 593 59.46 -30.43 6.53
C ASP A 593 58.41 -29.49 7.15
N GLU A 594 58.26 -28.30 6.55
CA GLU A 594 57.29 -27.30 7.00
C GLU A 594 55.84 -27.76 6.77
N ALA A 595 55.58 -28.50 5.69
CA ALA A 595 54.28 -29.09 5.43
C ALA A 595 53.94 -30.19 6.45
N GLU A 596 54.90 -31.04 6.81
CA GLU A 596 54.70 -32.13 7.78
C GLU A 596 54.33 -31.59 9.17
N ILE A 597 55.01 -30.52 9.62
CA ILE A 597 54.70 -29.83 10.87
C ILE A 597 53.25 -29.31 10.84
N LEU A 598 52.86 -28.61 9.77
CA LEU A 598 51.52 -28.02 9.68
C LEU A 598 50.39 -29.06 9.58
N TYR A 599 50.61 -30.18 8.88
CA TYR A 599 49.64 -31.29 8.87
C TYR A 599 49.51 -31.93 10.25
N SER A 600 50.64 -32.18 10.92
CA SER A 600 50.66 -32.76 12.27
C SER A 600 49.94 -31.85 13.27
N ASP A 601 50.18 -30.55 13.20
CA ASP A 601 49.48 -29.54 13.99
C ASP A 601 47.97 -29.56 13.73
N ALA A 602 47.55 -29.58 12.45
CA ALA A 602 46.13 -29.61 12.09
C ALA A 602 45.44 -30.87 12.63
N LEU A 603 46.07 -32.05 12.51
CA LEU A 603 45.57 -33.30 13.08
C LEU A 603 45.48 -33.25 14.60
N GLY A 604 46.48 -32.66 15.28
CA GLY A 604 46.45 -32.47 16.73
C GLY A 604 45.27 -31.62 17.19
N LEU A 605 44.96 -30.54 16.45
CA LEU A 605 43.80 -29.70 16.73
C LEU A 605 42.47 -30.45 16.53
N TYR A 606 42.32 -31.21 15.43
CA TYR A 606 41.11 -32.01 15.20
C TYR A 606 40.93 -33.12 16.23
N ASN A 607 42.01 -33.78 16.67
CA ASN A 607 41.93 -34.79 17.74
C ASN A 607 41.48 -34.17 19.06
N LYS A 608 41.96 -32.96 19.39
CA LYS A 608 41.50 -32.22 20.57
C LYS A 608 39.99 -31.90 20.49
N MET A 609 39.49 -31.53 19.32
CA MET A 609 38.04 -31.32 19.10
C MET A 609 37.24 -32.61 19.30
N LYS A 610 37.73 -33.72 18.74
CA LYS A 610 37.12 -35.06 18.89
C LYS A 610 36.99 -35.47 20.35
N GLU A 611 37.96 -35.13 21.19
CA GLU A 611 37.88 -35.39 22.64
C GLU A 611 36.88 -34.49 23.37
N GLN A 612 36.68 -33.27 22.88
CA GLN A 612 35.80 -32.27 23.50
C GLN A 612 34.33 -32.38 23.07
N GLU A 613 34.06 -32.90 21.88
CA GLU A 613 32.73 -32.94 21.27
C GLU A 613 32.31 -34.37 20.94
N GLN A 614 31.24 -34.83 21.59
CA GLN A 614 30.69 -36.18 21.38
C GLN A 614 30.16 -36.39 19.94
N THR A 615 29.84 -35.32 19.22
CA THR A 615 29.30 -35.33 17.85
C THR A 615 30.30 -34.82 16.81
N PHE A 616 31.61 -34.81 17.11
CA PHE A 616 32.62 -34.33 16.18
C PHE A 616 32.63 -35.15 14.87
N ASN A 617 32.70 -34.45 13.75
CA ASN A 617 32.79 -35.07 12.43
C ASN A 617 34.27 -35.32 12.06
N GLU A 618 34.68 -36.60 12.08
CA GLU A 618 36.07 -37.01 11.85
C GLU A 618 36.52 -36.87 10.39
N THR A 619 35.63 -36.49 9.47
CA THR A 619 35.97 -36.38 8.03
C THR A 619 37.05 -35.33 7.72
N HIS A 620 37.22 -34.33 8.58
CA HIS A 620 38.35 -33.39 8.48
C HIS A 620 39.70 -34.04 8.81
N ILE A 621 39.72 -35.02 9.73
CA ILE A 621 40.91 -35.84 10.03
C ILE A 621 41.26 -36.66 8.79
N ALA A 622 40.28 -37.36 8.21
CA ALA A 622 40.48 -38.17 7.00
C ALA A 622 41.01 -37.35 5.82
N TRP A 623 40.46 -36.15 5.60
CA TRP A 623 40.93 -35.25 4.54
C TRP A 623 42.40 -34.86 4.75
N THR A 624 42.75 -34.46 5.97
CA THR A 624 44.12 -34.05 6.33
C THR A 624 45.10 -35.22 6.23
N GLN A 625 44.67 -36.44 6.62
CA GLN A 625 45.45 -37.67 6.46
C GLN A 625 45.72 -37.98 4.99
N CYS A 626 44.75 -37.84 4.09
CA CYS A 626 44.98 -38.02 2.65
C CYS A 626 46.00 -37.01 2.10
N ASN A 627 45.88 -35.74 2.51
CA ASN A 627 46.80 -34.68 2.11
C ASN A 627 48.23 -34.93 2.63
N MET A 628 48.37 -35.38 3.89
CA MET A 628 49.64 -35.77 4.48
C MET A 628 50.20 -37.05 3.85
N GLY A 629 49.34 -38.00 3.47
CA GLY A 629 49.74 -39.16 2.66
C GLY A 629 50.29 -38.75 1.29
N TYR A 630 49.75 -37.69 0.68
CA TYR A 630 50.29 -37.14 -0.57
C TYR A 630 51.67 -36.52 -0.38
N LEU A 631 51.91 -35.82 0.74
CA LEU A 631 53.24 -35.36 1.14
C LEU A 631 54.23 -36.53 1.24
N TYR A 632 53.90 -37.56 2.03
CA TYR A 632 54.76 -38.73 2.18
C TYR A 632 55.00 -39.47 0.86
N LYS A 633 54.00 -39.52 -0.04
CA LYS A 633 54.20 -40.03 -1.40
C LYS A 633 55.24 -39.21 -2.18
N LYS A 634 55.29 -37.88 -2.05
CA LYS A 634 56.31 -37.03 -2.69
C LYS A 634 57.70 -37.25 -2.11
N GLU A 635 57.78 -37.50 -0.81
CA GLU A 635 59.02 -37.87 -0.11
C GLU A 635 59.44 -39.34 -0.32
N LYS A 636 58.62 -40.13 -1.01
CA LYS A 636 58.80 -41.57 -1.23
C LYS A 636 58.70 -42.43 0.04
N ARG A 637 58.08 -41.90 1.08
CA ARG A 637 57.71 -42.58 2.33
C ARG A 637 56.41 -43.36 2.15
N TYR A 638 56.45 -44.39 1.30
CA TYR A 638 55.23 -45.03 0.79
C TYR A 638 54.44 -45.80 1.85
N ASP A 639 55.11 -46.48 2.78
CA ASP A 639 54.41 -47.26 3.83
C ASP A 639 53.64 -46.35 4.80
N GLU A 640 54.22 -45.19 5.14
CA GLU A 640 53.55 -44.16 5.95
C GLU A 640 52.36 -43.54 5.22
N ALA A 641 52.51 -43.27 3.90
CA ALA A 641 51.41 -42.79 3.07
C ALA A 641 50.25 -43.80 3.00
N ALA A 642 50.55 -45.10 2.83
CA ALA A 642 49.55 -46.16 2.79
C ALA A 642 48.72 -46.22 4.08
N CYS A 643 49.40 -46.18 5.23
CA CYS A 643 48.75 -46.17 6.55
C CYS A 643 47.78 -45.00 6.72
N LEU A 644 48.16 -43.79 6.27
CA LEU A 644 47.29 -42.62 6.34
C LEU A 644 46.07 -42.73 5.41
N TYR A 645 46.26 -43.24 4.20
CA TYR A 645 45.15 -43.43 3.27
C TYR A 645 44.14 -44.49 3.75
N GLU A 646 44.61 -45.60 4.32
CA GLU A 646 43.74 -46.63 4.90
C GLU A 646 42.87 -46.06 6.03
N LYS A 647 43.48 -45.33 6.97
CA LYS A 647 42.74 -44.66 8.05
C LYS A 647 41.69 -43.68 7.54
N ALA A 648 42.02 -42.91 6.50
CA ALA A 648 41.06 -41.97 5.90
C ALA A 648 39.88 -42.69 5.23
N ILE A 649 40.14 -43.79 4.52
CA ILE A 649 39.11 -44.63 3.89
C ILE A 649 38.19 -45.24 4.94
N ASP A 650 38.72 -45.75 6.05
CA ASP A 650 37.93 -46.34 7.15
C ASP A 650 36.98 -45.31 7.77
N ILE A 651 37.49 -44.10 8.02
CA ILE A 651 36.66 -42.98 8.48
C ILE A 651 35.55 -42.71 7.47
N TYR A 652 35.86 -42.43 6.20
CA TYR A 652 34.82 -42.12 5.21
C TYR A 652 33.80 -43.26 5.05
N ASN A 653 34.23 -44.52 5.01
CA ASN A 653 33.36 -45.69 4.97
C ASN A 653 32.36 -45.70 6.14
N SER A 654 32.81 -45.39 7.36
CA SER A 654 31.92 -45.37 8.54
C SER A 654 30.83 -44.30 8.47
N TYR A 655 31.03 -43.23 7.68
CA TYR A 655 30.09 -42.13 7.53
C TYR A 655 29.12 -42.28 6.35
N VAL A 656 29.44 -43.12 5.35
CA VAL A 656 28.58 -43.33 4.16
C VAL A 656 27.18 -43.83 4.53
N CYS A 657 27.02 -44.65 5.57
CA CYS A 657 25.70 -45.12 6.00
C CYS A 657 24.80 -44.03 6.62
N TRP A 658 25.37 -42.89 7.00
CA TRP A 658 24.64 -41.75 7.55
C TRP A 658 24.23 -40.75 6.48
N ASP A 659 25.10 -40.52 5.48
CA ASP A 659 24.82 -39.64 4.34
C ASP A 659 25.62 -40.06 3.11
N GLU A 660 25.01 -40.89 2.27
CA GLU A 660 25.63 -41.43 1.07
C GLU A 660 26.01 -40.31 0.08
N ALA A 661 25.15 -39.30 -0.09
CA ALA A 661 25.36 -38.21 -1.03
C ALA A 661 26.55 -37.34 -0.62
N THR A 662 26.69 -37.07 0.67
CA THR A 662 27.77 -36.23 1.18
C THR A 662 29.10 -36.97 1.19
N TYR A 663 29.17 -38.26 1.54
CA TYR A 663 30.44 -38.95 1.87
C TYR A 663 30.99 -39.89 0.79
N LEU A 664 30.17 -40.37 -0.15
CA LEU A 664 30.66 -41.17 -1.28
C LEU A 664 31.76 -40.46 -2.11
N PRO A 665 31.65 -39.16 -2.44
CA PRO A 665 32.67 -38.49 -3.25
C PRO A 665 34.06 -38.47 -2.58
N GLN A 666 34.11 -38.27 -1.26
CA GLN A 666 35.36 -38.19 -0.49
C GLN A 666 35.96 -39.59 -0.29
N LEU A 667 35.11 -40.60 -0.10
CA LEU A 667 35.56 -42.00 -0.10
C LEU A 667 36.22 -42.36 -1.43
N ALA A 668 35.58 -42.02 -2.55
CA ALA A 668 36.14 -42.26 -3.88
C ALA A 668 37.47 -41.53 -4.08
N TRP A 669 37.56 -40.28 -3.63
CA TRP A 669 38.80 -39.51 -3.66
C TRP A 669 39.92 -40.16 -2.83
N ALA A 670 39.63 -40.57 -1.59
CA ALA A 670 40.61 -41.23 -0.73
C ALA A 670 41.11 -42.54 -1.34
N LYS A 671 40.21 -43.35 -1.93
CA LYS A 671 40.56 -44.56 -2.68
C LYS A 671 41.42 -44.26 -3.90
N ALA A 672 41.10 -43.21 -4.67
CA ALA A 672 41.91 -42.79 -5.81
C ALA A 672 43.31 -42.29 -5.40
N CYS A 673 43.41 -41.56 -4.29
CA CYS A 673 44.68 -41.16 -3.69
C CYS A 673 45.51 -42.37 -3.28
N TYR A 674 44.87 -43.38 -2.66
CA TYR A 674 45.53 -44.61 -2.26
C TYR A 674 45.98 -45.45 -3.46
N GLY A 675 45.12 -45.63 -4.47
CA GLY A 675 45.47 -46.31 -5.72
C GLY A 675 46.69 -45.66 -6.39
N GLY A 676 46.75 -44.33 -6.38
CA GLY A 676 47.89 -43.57 -6.93
C GLY A 676 49.23 -43.80 -6.22
N LEU A 677 49.24 -44.36 -5.02
CA LEU A 677 50.46 -44.76 -4.31
C LEU A 677 51.08 -46.02 -4.92
N TYR A 678 50.24 -47.02 -5.24
CA TYR A 678 50.67 -48.30 -5.79
C TYR A 678 51.29 -48.20 -7.19
N TYR A 679 51.06 -47.07 -7.88
CA TYR A 679 51.79 -46.71 -9.11
C TYR A 679 53.32 -46.74 -8.92
N TYR A 680 53.79 -46.34 -7.73
CA TYR A 680 55.22 -46.14 -7.43
C TYR A 680 55.84 -47.32 -6.67
N THR A 681 55.06 -48.06 -5.89
CA THR A 681 55.57 -49.17 -5.08
C THR A 681 55.75 -50.46 -5.88
N HIS A 682 54.99 -50.65 -6.96
CA HIS A 682 55.02 -51.85 -7.82
C HIS A 682 54.72 -53.19 -7.11
N LYS A 683 54.33 -53.18 -5.84
CA LYS A 683 54.21 -54.39 -5.02
C LYS A 683 52.89 -55.14 -5.18
N ASP A 684 51.80 -54.44 -5.52
CA ASP A 684 50.46 -55.02 -5.55
C ASP A 684 49.59 -54.37 -6.65
N LYS A 685 49.53 -55.03 -7.81
CA LYS A 685 48.80 -54.55 -9.00
C LYS A 685 47.30 -54.76 -8.86
N GLU A 686 46.88 -55.83 -8.19
CA GLU A 686 45.46 -56.16 -7.98
C GLU A 686 44.83 -55.12 -7.06
N LYS A 687 45.51 -54.75 -5.97
CA LYS A 687 45.04 -53.69 -5.07
C LYS A 687 45.03 -52.31 -5.75
N TYR A 688 45.99 -52.00 -6.62
CA TYR A 688 45.98 -50.78 -7.45
C TYR A 688 44.70 -50.69 -8.29
N GLU A 689 44.39 -51.76 -9.02
CA GLU A 689 43.24 -51.82 -9.93
C GLU A 689 41.92 -51.74 -9.16
N ALA A 690 41.78 -52.52 -8.08
CA ALA A 690 40.58 -52.54 -7.24
C ALA A 690 40.24 -51.15 -6.68
N LEU A 691 41.22 -50.45 -6.10
CA LEU A 691 41.00 -49.12 -5.51
C LEU A 691 40.52 -48.09 -6.54
N TYR A 692 41.12 -48.08 -7.73
CA TYR A 692 40.72 -47.16 -8.78
C TYR A 692 39.38 -47.53 -9.42
N GLN A 693 39.08 -48.82 -9.59
CA GLN A 693 37.78 -49.28 -10.10
C GLN A 693 36.65 -48.95 -9.13
N GLU A 694 36.85 -49.16 -7.83
CA GLU A 694 35.87 -48.77 -6.80
C GLU A 694 35.64 -47.26 -6.79
N ALA A 695 36.70 -46.45 -6.86
CA ALA A 695 36.58 -45.00 -6.95
C ALA A 695 35.84 -44.55 -8.23
N LEU A 696 36.14 -45.16 -9.38
CA LEU A 696 35.49 -44.88 -10.65
C LEU A 696 34.01 -45.21 -10.60
N ASN A 697 33.65 -46.38 -10.08
CA ASN A 697 32.26 -46.82 -9.94
C ASN A 697 31.46 -45.87 -9.05
N ILE A 698 32.04 -45.41 -7.93
CA ILE A 698 31.38 -44.43 -7.06
C ILE A 698 31.15 -43.12 -7.81
N TYR A 699 32.18 -42.54 -8.44
CA TYR A 699 32.04 -41.29 -9.18
C TYR A 699 31.05 -41.38 -10.34
N GLN A 700 31.03 -42.49 -11.06
CA GLN A 700 30.05 -42.74 -12.12
C GLN A 700 28.63 -42.84 -11.56
N LYS A 701 28.44 -43.58 -10.45
CA LYS A 701 27.15 -43.72 -9.76
C LYS A 701 26.59 -42.38 -9.29
N ILE A 702 27.43 -41.43 -8.86
CA ILE A 702 26.95 -40.12 -8.39
C ILE A 702 26.83 -39.06 -9.51
N SER A 703 27.22 -39.39 -10.75
CA SER A 703 27.23 -38.44 -11.88
C SER A 703 25.95 -38.42 -12.74
N VAL A 704 24.89 -39.13 -12.34
CA VAL A 704 23.73 -39.57 -13.15
C VAL A 704 22.95 -38.45 -13.87
N GLU A 705 23.13 -37.18 -13.53
CA GLU A 705 22.37 -36.04 -14.08
C GLU A 705 23.25 -34.96 -14.75
N ASN A 706 24.23 -35.33 -15.58
CA ASN A 706 25.13 -34.37 -16.24
C ASN A 706 25.89 -33.48 -15.24
N ASN A 707 26.34 -34.06 -14.12
CA ASN A 707 27.11 -33.32 -13.13
C ASN A 707 28.60 -33.30 -13.50
N TYR A 708 29.00 -32.27 -14.25
CA TYR A 708 30.38 -32.05 -14.71
C TYR A 708 31.41 -31.96 -13.56
N ILE A 709 30.96 -31.80 -12.31
CA ILE A 709 31.81 -31.66 -11.12
C ILE A 709 32.78 -32.84 -10.96
N TYR A 710 32.35 -34.07 -11.24
CA TYR A 710 33.18 -35.27 -11.02
C TYR A 710 33.91 -35.77 -12.27
N LEU A 711 33.66 -35.17 -13.44
CA LEU A 711 34.35 -35.54 -14.69
C LEU A 711 35.88 -35.41 -14.61
N PRO A 712 36.47 -34.38 -13.94
CA PRO A 712 37.93 -34.30 -13.82
C PRO A 712 38.53 -35.49 -13.05
N ASP A 713 37.86 -35.95 -11.99
CA ASP A 713 38.30 -37.08 -11.18
C ASP A 713 38.13 -38.40 -11.95
N ILE A 714 36.99 -38.59 -12.62
CA ILE A 714 36.73 -39.73 -13.51
C ILE A 714 37.82 -39.84 -14.59
N ALA A 715 38.12 -38.74 -15.29
CA ALA A 715 39.13 -38.71 -16.35
C ALA A 715 40.54 -39.01 -15.80
N SER A 716 40.88 -38.47 -14.62
CA SER A 716 42.15 -38.74 -13.96
C SER A 716 42.30 -40.21 -13.56
N ILE A 717 41.25 -40.81 -12.97
CA ILE A 717 41.21 -42.23 -12.61
C ILE A 717 41.35 -43.12 -13.85
N GLN A 718 40.60 -42.82 -14.91
CA GLN A 718 40.68 -43.54 -16.18
C GLN A 718 42.09 -43.48 -16.78
N ASN A 719 42.73 -42.31 -16.78
CA ASN A 719 44.12 -42.17 -17.23
C ASN A 719 45.09 -43.00 -16.38
N ASN A 720 44.92 -43.04 -15.06
CA ASN A 720 45.78 -43.82 -14.17
C ASN A 720 45.59 -45.34 -14.37
N LEU A 721 44.35 -45.83 -14.46
CA LEU A 721 44.05 -47.21 -14.83
C LEU A 721 44.63 -47.57 -16.20
N ALA A 722 44.53 -46.69 -17.19
CA ALA A 722 45.12 -46.91 -18.51
C ALA A 722 46.65 -47.09 -18.44
N ILE A 723 47.34 -46.30 -17.59
CA ILE A 723 48.78 -46.47 -17.37
C ILE A 723 49.11 -47.83 -16.73
N LEU A 724 48.28 -48.34 -15.82
CA LEU A 724 48.45 -49.67 -15.25
C LEU A 724 48.29 -50.77 -16.31
N TYR A 725 47.20 -50.74 -17.09
CA TYR A 725 46.97 -51.74 -18.15
C TYR A 725 48.09 -51.71 -19.19
N LYS A 726 48.56 -50.51 -19.57
CA LYS A 726 49.74 -50.35 -20.44
C LYS A 726 50.97 -51.06 -19.86
N ARG A 727 51.25 -50.88 -18.57
CA ARG A 727 52.38 -51.54 -17.87
C ARG A 727 52.21 -53.06 -17.75
N ASN A 728 50.97 -53.54 -17.75
CA ASN A 728 50.63 -54.96 -17.77
C ASN A 728 50.56 -55.54 -19.19
N ASN A 729 50.93 -54.77 -20.21
CA ASN A 729 50.87 -55.13 -21.63
C ASN A 729 49.45 -55.39 -22.17
N ASP A 730 48.43 -54.92 -21.45
CA ASP A 730 47.03 -54.90 -21.92
C ASP A 730 46.77 -53.58 -22.64
N LEU A 731 47.26 -53.51 -23.88
CA LEU A 731 47.23 -52.29 -24.69
C LEU A 731 45.81 -51.91 -25.13
N LEU A 732 44.90 -52.89 -25.23
CA LEU A 732 43.51 -52.67 -25.64
C LEU A 732 42.74 -51.91 -24.56
N HIS A 733 42.72 -52.43 -23.33
CA HIS A 733 42.05 -51.75 -22.21
C HIS A 733 42.70 -50.39 -21.90
N ALA A 734 44.04 -50.29 -22.05
CA ALA A 734 44.73 -49.01 -21.92
C ALA A 734 44.24 -47.97 -22.92
N TYR A 735 44.09 -48.35 -24.20
CA TYR A 735 43.62 -47.44 -25.25
C TYR A 735 42.17 -46.98 -25.01
N GLU A 736 41.28 -47.90 -24.62
CA GLU A 736 39.89 -47.58 -24.33
C GLU A 736 39.76 -46.56 -23.19
N LEU A 737 40.51 -46.75 -22.11
CA LEU A 737 40.48 -45.85 -20.96
C LEU A 737 41.11 -44.49 -21.25
N TYR A 738 42.22 -44.43 -22.02
CA TYR A 738 42.74 -43.14 -22.50
C TYR A 738 41.73 -42.41 -23.38
N SER A 739 41.01 -43.12 -24.24
CA SER A 739 39.99 -42.53 -25.11
C SER A 739 38.84 -41.91 -24.30
N ARG A 740 38.32 -42.64 -23.30
CA ARG A 740 37.28 -42.14 -22.39
C ARG A 740 37.76 -40.95 -21.54
N ALA A 741 38.99 -40.99 -21.04
CA ALA A 741 39.56 -39.87 -20.29
C ALA A 741 39.68 -38.61 -21.15
N LEU A 742 40.09 -38.76 -22.42
CA LEU A 742 40.19 -37.64 -23.36
C LEU A 742 38.83 -37.03 -23.71
N GLU A 743 37.80 -37.86 -23.88
CA GLU A 743 36.43 -37.41 -24.12
C GLU A 743 35.90 -36.58 -22.94
N ASN A 744 36.10 -37.06 -21.71
CA ASN A 744 35.72 -36.32 -20.50
C ASN A 744 36.43 -34.96 -20.40
N TYR A 745 37.73 -34.90 -20.69
CA TYR A 745 38.45 -33.60 -20.70
C TYR A 745 38.03 -32.66 -21.83
N ARG A 746 37.61 -33.17 -23.00
CA ARG A 746 37.05 -32.34 -24.08
C ARG A 746 35.74 -31.68 -23.67
N LEU A 747 34.82 -32.44 -23.06
CA LEU A 747 33.56 -31.91 -22.53
C LEU A 747 33.80 -30.81 -21.48
N LEU A 748 34.84 -30.96 -20.66
CA LEU A 748 35.23 -29.95 -19.69
C LEU A 748 35.86 -28.70 -20.34
N ASP A 749 36.68 -28.87 -21.37
CA ASP A 749 37.33 -27.76 -22.09
C ASP A 749 36.31 -26.91 -22.87
N GLU A 750 35.22 -27.49 -23.37
CA GLU A 750 34.10 -26.75 -23.97
C GLU A 750 33.46 -25.75 -22.98
N LYS A 751 33.41 -26.09 -21.69
CA LYS A 751 32.86 -25.23 -20.64
C LYS A 751 33.85 -24.26 -20.04
N THR A 752 35.11 -24.68 -19.92
CA THR A 752 36.20 -23.89 -19.36
C THR A 752 37.41 -23.95 -20.30
N PRO A 753 37.38 -23.18 -21.42
CA PRO A 753 38.42 -23.27 -22.43
C PRO A 753 39.82 -23.00 -21.87
N GLY A 754 40.76 -23.89 -22.16
CA GLY A 754 42.17 -23.72 -21.83
C GLY A 754 42.58 -24.27 -20.46
N VAL A 755 41.65 -24.75 -19.63
CA VAL A 755 41.97 -25.29 -18.29
C VAL A 755 42.55 -26.70 -18.38
N PHE A 756 42.02 -27.54 -19.26
CA PHE A 756 42.34 -28.97 -19.33
C PHE A 756 43.26 -29.34 -20.51
N THR A 757 43.70 -28.36 -21.30
CA THR A 757 44.55 -28.57 -22.49
C THR A 757 45.79 -29.42 -22.19
N ARG A 758 46.50 -29.12 -21.10
CA ARG A 758 47.69 -29.89 -20.70
C ARG A 758 47.38 -31.34 -20.34
N ALA A 759 46.24 -31.60 -19.70
CA ALA A 759 45.84 -32.96 -19.35
C ALA A 759 45.51 -33.76 -20.62
N MET A 760 44.84 -33.12 -21.59
CA MET A 760 44.56 -33.72 -22.89
C MET A 760 45.84 -34.05 -23.67
N GLU A 761 46.82 -33.13 -23.70
CA GLU A 761 48.13 -33.36 -24.34
C GLU A 761 48.86 -34.57 -23.73
N VAL A 762 48.84 -34.70 -22.40
CA VAL A 762 49.47 -35.83 -21.70
C VAL A 762 48.80 -37.15 -22.08
N ILE A 763 47.46 -37.20 -22.12
CA ILE A 763 46.72 -38.42 -22.52
C ILE A 763 47.01 -38.77 -23.98
N GLN A 764 47.00 -37.77 -24.87
CA GLN A 764 47.32 -37.98 -26.29
C GLN A 764 48.75 -38.50 -26.49
N GLY A 765 49.72 -37.98 -25.73
CA GLY A 765 51.09 -38.49 -25.72
C GLY A 765 51.16 -39.94 -25.23
N ASN A 766 50.47 -40.26 -24.13
CA ASN A 766 50.42 -41.62 -23.58
C ASN A 766 49.77 -42.62 -24.54
N MET A 767 48.70 -42.21 -25.22
CA MET A 767 47.97 -43.01 -26.20
C MET A 767 48.76 -43.21 -27.49
N SER A 768 49.53 -42.19 -27.91
CA SER A 768 50.45 -42.31 -29.06
C SER A 768 51.57 -43.31 -28.78
N ALA A 769 52.01 -43.41 -27.53
CA ALA A 769 53.01 -44.38 -27.09
C ALA A 769 52.45 -45.80 -26.82
N LEU A 770 51.22 -46.10 -27.27
CA LEU A 770 50.65 -47.46 -27.34
C LEU A 770 50.74 -48.06 -28.75
N LYS A 771 51.00 -47.23 -29.77
CA LYS A 771 51.27 -47.65 -31.15
C LYS A 771 52.74 -48.00 -31.31
#